data_AF-A0AA37VSM0-F1
#
_entry.id   AF-A0AA37VSM0-F1
#
_cell.length_a   1.000
_cell.length_b   1.000
_cell.length_c   1.000
_cell.angle_alpha   90.00
_cell.angle_beta   90.00
_cell.angle_gamma   90.00
#
_symmetry.space_group_name_H-M   'P 1'
#
loop_
_entity.id
_entity.type
_entity.pdbx_description
1 polymer ?
#
loop_
_entity_poly.entity_id
_entity_poly.type
_entity_poly.pdbx_seq_one_letter_code
_entity_poly.pdbx_strand_id
1 'polypeptide(L)'
;MKSVVRLFSVMCLSLFLAACGGSGNELNKSGDGDGNVPGPSTPEASLTLTLVDSEGNSINEVSSAAPGTLEARLSVDSGSVASQLISFSTETVGSLFPGVGTALTDEQGVARITLRAGTVAGAGKVSASYSSGEMSASAEMAFNSAGDDAGGGEVQIALSLTDGAGNPIEAITANSPGRLVATVTGIAKPTIVTFKTTKGNLPIDTAVTNDEGLAWVDIYAGSDLGAGVVTATLASGESGDSVVVIGATDVQMGSGNPFASGQAEVSIAQLSAGGTATVTVSIVDEAGNPFSQPVDVNFSSGCSSASSPKASLSSPVTTVAGVATSTYLAQGCVGEDPINVTANAGGINLSASAVIEVLASDVGSISFVSAEPENISILGTGGVEASTVKFKVLDQNGNPVSNQSVSFSLNTEVGGIALQPTQATTNDQGVVQTVINSGTVATSVRVTASVDGSTPEISTQSNLLVVSTGIPDQDSFSLSAEVLNAEGWDYDGTQVVITARLADAYNNPVNDGTAVSFTTEGGSIEPSCQTVKGTCSVTWTSQNPRPDGNSLFDNVAHEPNILPFMGQSYGGRATITATAIGEEAFPDLNGNGRFDASEMTAFLGNDVGGQPYDLDEAFVDHNEDGVFNPQMAGGETGGENETLIDFNSNGVFDTKDGKYNGVLCSIPAHDGCSSTQTSTNVRASIVMVMSGSTAIGSAPQIWDDGGAADEIDIISEGTATVSLVISDLHNQQLPAGTKISFSATAGSVVSKSSFDWPSTNYNGGREFAVLVKGEKDPNSGVLIVEAETPKGLVTVVASIPINIVNN
;
A
#
# COMPACT_ATOMS: atom_id res chain seq x y z
N MET A 1 6.26 16.27 -29.26
CA MET A 1 7.25 16.16 -28.16
C MET A 1 8.04 14.87 -28.43
N LYS A 2 9.07 14.87 -29.29
CA LYS A 2 10.49 15.29 -29.12
C LYS A 2 11.28 14.47 -28.06
N SER A 3 12.48 14.06 -28.51
CA SER A 3 13.65 13.42 -27.86
C SER A 3 13.64 11.89 -27.89
N VAL A 4 14.45 11.13 -28.65
CA VAL A 4 15.77 11.30 -29.31
C VAL A 4 16.93 11.67 -28.38
N VAL A 5 17.97 10.79 -28.38
CA VAL A 5 19.45 10.99 -28.28
C VAL A 5 20.04 9.73 -27.59
N ARG A 6 20.65 8.76 -28.32
CA ARG A 6 22.11 8.62 -28.68
C ARG A 6 22.97 8.25 -27.44
N LEU A 7 24.03 7.43 -27.44
CA LEU A 7 25.06 7.12 -28.45
C LEU A 7 25.98 5.96 -27.95
N PHE A 8 26.37 5.00 -28.80
CA PHE A 8 27.74 4.44 -28.90
C PHE A 8 27.83 3.59 -30.19
N SER A 9 28.21 4.17 -31.34
CA SER A 9 29.55 4.06 -31.98
C SER A 9 29.86 2.63 -32.46
N VAL A 10 29.70 2.21 -33.73
CA VAL A 10 30.26 2.68 -35.03
C VAL A 10 31.75 3.02 -34.98
N MET A 11 32.55 2.10 -35.52
CA MET A 11 33.87 2.33 -36.11
C MET A 11 33.80 1.67 -37.51
N CYS A 12 33.57 2.47 -38.56
CA CYS A 12 34.59 2.97 -39.51
C CYS A 12 35.08 1.85 -40.47
N LEU A 13 35.23 2.04 -41.79
CA LEU A 13 35.03 3.16 -42.70
C LEU A 13 35.18 2.60 -44.13
N SER A 14 34.31 3.00 -45.07
CA SER A 14 34.66 3.52 -46.41
C SER A 14 35.71 2.83 -47.33
N LEU A 15 35.21 2.49 -48.54
CA LEU A 15 35.63 3.02 -49.87
C LEU A 15 37.08 2.80 -50.37
N PHE A 16 37.26 2.15 -51.54
CA PHE A 16 37.38 2.78 -52.89
C PHE A 16 38.12 1.91 -53.94
N LEU A 17 37.53 1.89 -55.16
CA LEU A 17 38.12 2.05 -56.51
C LEU A 17 39.29 1.19 -57.03
N ALA A 18 38.96 0.37 -58.04
CA ALA A 18 39.28 0.55 -59.46
C ALA A 18 40.74 0.59 -59.98
N ALA A 19 40.95 -0.36 -60.90
CA ALA A 19 41.50 -0.22 -62.26
C ALA A 19 43.02 -0.27 -62.49
N CYS A 20 43.38 -1.13 -63.45
CA CYS A 20 43.90 -0.76 -64.78
C CYS A 20 45.24 -1.40 -65.18
N GLY A 21 45.24 -1.97 -66.38
CA GLY A 21 46.37 -1.96 -67.32
C GLY A 21 47.33 -3.14 -67.17
N GLY A 22 47.74 -3.85 -68.21
CA GLY A 22 47.66 -3.64 -69.67
C GLY A 22 48.71 -4.59 -70.28
N SER A 23 48.41 -5.28 -71.38
CA SER A 23 48.73 -4.89 -72.76
C SER A 23 50.16 -5.23 -73.20
N GLY A 24 50.33 -5.91 -74.35
CA GLY A 24 51.62 -5.91 -75.04
C GLY A 24 51.94 -7.07 -76.01
N ASN A 25 51.12 -7.25 -77.03
CA ASN A 25 51.43 -7.51 -78.45
C ASN A 25 52.88 -7.81 -78.96
N GLU A 26 52.92 -8.67 -80.00
CA GLU A 26 53.79 -8.70 -81.21
C GLU A 26 54.90 -9.78 -81.40
N LEU A 27 54.63 -10.63 -82.41
CA LEU A 27 55.41 -10.91 -83.63
C LEU A 27 56.85 -11.51 -83.57
N ASN A 28 56.89 -12.74 -84.11
CA ASN A 28 57.70 -13.16 -85.27
C ASN A 28 59.11 -13.74 -85.06
N LYS A 29 59.34 -14.80 -85.85
CA LYS A 29 60.54 -15.19 -86.58
C LYS A 29 61.40 -16.35 -86.05
N SER A 30 61.39 -17.38 -86.90
CA SER A 30 62.34 -18.48 -87.08
C SER A 30 63.81 -18.05 -87.09
N GLY A 31 64.69 -18.99 -86.75
CA GLY A 31 66.07 -19.02 -87.28
C GLY A 31 67.13 -19.53 -86.32
N ASP A 32 67.74 -20.64 -86.72
CA ASP A 32 68.93 -21.33 -86.18
C ASP A 32 70.09 -20.47 -85.64
N GLY A 33 70.92 -21.08 -84.79
CA GLY A 33 72.38 -20.87 -84.84
C GLY A 33 73.12 -20.79 -83.50
N ASP A 34 73.56 -21.96 -83.02
CA ASP A 34 74.88 -22.33 -82.46
C ASP A 34 75.77 -21.31 -81.69
N GLY A 35 76.38 -21.78 -80.59
CA GLY A 35 77.54 -21.10 -79.96
C GLY A 35 77.75 -21.31 -78.46
N ASN A 36 78.17 -22.51 -78.06
CA ASN A 36 78.50 -22.98 -76.69
C ASN A 36 79.83 -22.45 -76.10
N VAL A 37 79.85 -21.91 -74.84
CA VAL A 37 80.90 -21.97 -73.77
C VAL A 37 80.35 -21.33 -72.45
N PRO A 38 80.78 -21.64 -71.20
CA PRO A 38 81.07 -22.88 -70.46
C PRO A 38 80.00 -23.22 -69.38
N GLY A 39 80.03 -24.47 -68.89
CA GLY A 39 78.91 -25.17 -68.22
C GLY A 39 78.38 -24.62 -66.88
N PRO A 40 77.04 -24.56 -66.71
CA PRO A 40 76.38 -24.48 -65.41
C PRO A 40 76.37 -25.87 -64.72
N SER A 41 76.49 -25.91 -63.40
CA SER A 41 76.14 -27.10 -62.61
C SER A 41 74.68 -27.45 -62.89
N THR A 42 74.42 -28.63 -63.44
CA THR A 42 73.06 -29.13 -63.66
C THR A 42 72.35 -29.25 -62.31
N PRO A 43 71.13 -28.69 -62.16
CA PRO A 43 70.34 -28.82 -60.94
C PRO A 43 70.13 -30.29 -60.57
N GLU A 44 70.35 -30.66 -59.30
CA GLU A 44 70.08 -32.02 -58.83
C GLU A 44 68.75 -32.07 -58.06
N ALA A 45 67.85 -32.96 -58.49
CA ALA A 45 66.59 -33.24 -57.83
C ALA A 45 66.74 -34.40 -56.84
N SER A 46 66.16 -34.27 -55.65
CA SER A 46 66.09 -35.30 -54.61
C SER A 46 64.64 -35.53 -54.18
N LEU A 47 64.29 -36.79 -53.93
CA LEU A 47 62.95 -37.21 -53.51
C LEU A 47 63.07 -38.07 -52.25
N THR A 48 62.23 -37.81 -51.25
CA THR A 48 62.10 -38.66 -50.05
C THR A 48 60.67 -39.13 -49.90
N LEU A 49 60.47 -40.41 -49.58
CA LEU A 49 59.16 -41.04 -49.46
C LEU A 49 58.96 -41.59 -48.05
N THR A 50 57.83 -41.25 -47.42
CA THR A 50 57.41 -41.77 -46.10
C THR A 50 55.96 -42.20 -46.13
N LEU A 51 55.60 -43.19 -45.31
CA LEU A 51 54.23 -43.66 -45.10
C LEU A 51 53.80 -43.32 -43.68
N VAL A 52 52.66 -42.65 -43.52
CA VAL A 52 52.15 -42.19 -42.22
C VAL A 52 50.70 -42.62 -41.97
N ASP A 53 50.30 -42.73 -40.70
CA ASP A 53 48.89 -42.93 -40.30
C ASP A 53 48.09 -41.60 -40.30
N SER A 54 46.82 -41.66 -39.87
CA SER A 54 45.95 -40.48 -39.75
C SER A 54 46.42 -39.44 -38.72
N GLU A 55 47.35 -39.81 -37.83
CA GLU A 55 47.92 -38.95 -36.80
C GLU A 55 49.31 -38.40 -37.21
N GLY A 56 49.82 -38.82 -38.37
CA GLY A 56 51.10 -38.39 -38.93
C GLY A 56 52.30 -39.22 -38.44
N ASN A 57 52.10 -40.32 -37.72
CA ASN A 57 53.19 -41.19 -37.28
C ASN A 57 53.64 -42.10 -38.42
N SER A 58 54.95 -42.34 -38.54
CA SER A 58 55.47 -43.25 -39.56
C SER A 58 55.05 -44.70 -39.30
N ILE A 59 54.45 -45.32 -40.31
CA ILE A 59 54.01 -46.71 -40.29
C ILE A 59 54.68 -47.49 -41.43
N ASN A 60 54.72 -48.81 -41.30
CA ASN A 60 55.23 -49.73 -42.31
C ASN A 60 54.24 -50.86 -42.64
N GLU A 61 53.01 -50.80 -42.13
CA GLU A 61 51.94 -51.77 -42.37
C GLU A 61 50.62 -51.05 -42.64
N VAL A 62 49.83 -51.57 -43.59
CA VAL A 62 48.48 -51.05 -43.92
C VAL A 62 47.44 -52.17 -43.87
N SER A 63 46.24 -51.83 -43.39
CA SER A 63 45.06 -52.71 -43.35
C SER A 63 43.81 -51.96 -43.83
N SER A 64 42.72 -52.67 -44.07
CA SER A 64 41.41 -52.07 -44.40
C SER A 64 40.91 -51.15 -43.28
N ALA A 65 41.20 -51.48 -42.01
CA ALA A 65 40.84 -50.67 -40.85
C ALA A 65 41.80 -49.50 -40.59
N ALA A 66 43.02 -49.55 -41.12
CA ALA A 66 44.05 -48.53 -40.94
C ALA A 66 44.81 -48.31 -42.26
N PRO A 67 44.23 -47.54 -43.22
CA PRO A 67 44.93 -47.12 -44.43
C PRO A 67 46.01 -46.09 -44.10
N GLY A 68 47.11 -46.10 -44.85
CA GLY A 68 48.22 -45.15 -44.70
C GLY A 68 48.19 -44.04 -45.73
N THR A 69 48.87 -42.92 -45.46
CA THR A 69 49.11 -41.82 -46.41
C THR A 69 50.58 -41.81 -46.80
N LEU A 70 50.87 -41.90 -48.09
CA LEU A 70 52.20 -41.72 -48.64
C LEU A 70 52.48 -40.24 -48.83
N GLU A 71 53.62 -39.77 -48.32
CA GLU A 71 54.11 -38.43 -48.48
C GLU A 71 55.44 -38.46 -49.25
N ALA A 72 55.45 -37.95 -50.49
CA ALA A 72 56.65 -37.78 -51.30
C ALA A 72 57.09 -36.31 -51.29
N ARG A 73 58.23 -36.01 -50.69
CA ARG A 73 58.80 -34.66 -50.65
C ARG A 73 59.87 -34.50 -51.71
N LEU A 74 59.66 -33.57 -52.64
CA LEU A 74 60.57 -33.19 -53.72
C LEU A 74 61.38 -31.94 -53.36
N SER A 75 62.69 -32.00 -53.52
CA SER A 75 63.59 -30.84 -53.40
C SER A 75 64.57 -30.76 -54.56
N VAL A 76 64.75 -29.58 -55.14
CA VAL A 76 65.73 -29.28 -56.20
C VAL A 76 66.71 -28.24 -55.65
N ASP A 77 68.02 -28.51 -55.72
CA ASP A 77 69.09 -27.65 -55.19
C ASP A 77 68.81 -27.14 -53.75
N SER A 78 68.25 -28.00 -52.89
CA SER A 78 67.85 -27.76 -51.49
C SER A 78 66.62 -26.89 -51.21
N GLY A 79 65.85 -26.50 -52.23
CA GLY A 79 64.53 -25.85 -52.08
C GLY A 79 63.34 -26.80 -52.34
N SER A 80 62.21 -26.60 -51.65
CA SER A 80 60.95 -27.31 -51.94
C SER A 80 60.28 -26.77 -53.21
N VAL A 81 59.74 -27.66 -54.05
CA VAL A 81 59.10 -27.25 -55.32
C VAL A 81 57.64 -27.68 -55.34
N ALA A 82 56.74 -26.71 -55.44
CA ALA A 82 55.29 -26.92 -55.50
C ALA A 82 54.79 -27.22 -56.93
N SER A 83 53.59 -27.78 -57.01
CA SER A 83 52.87 -28.05 -58.27
C SER A 83 53.63 -28.96 -59.24
N GLN A 84 54.53 -29.80 -58.75
CA GLN A 84 55.22 -30.82 -59.54
C GLN A 84 54.47 -32.14 -59.45
N LEU A 85 54.31 -32.81 -60.59
CA LEU A 85 53.63 -34.11 -60.65
C LEU A 85 54.56 -35.21 -60.13
N ILE A 86 54.10 -35.90 -59.07
CA ILE A 86 54.73 -37.10 -58.56
C ILE A 86 53.87 -38.31 -58.94
N SER A 87 54.53 -39.29 -59.56
CA SER A 87 53.92 -40.56 -59.92
C SER A 87 54.28 -41.62 -58.88
N PHE A 88 53.26 -42.16 -58.23
CA PHE A 88 53.32 -43.25 -57.27
C PHE A 88 52.89 -44.55 -57.95
N SER A 89 53.65 -45.61 -57.70
CA SER A 89 53.29 -46.97 -58.10
C SER A 89 53.63 -47.93 -56.99
N THR A 90 52.78 -48.93 -56.79
CA THR A 90 53.07 -50.05 -55.90
C THR A 90 53.28 -51.32 -56.72
N GLU A 91 54.32 -52.06 -56.38
CA GLU A 91 54.60 -53.38 -56.94
C GLU A 91 54.06 -54.44 -55.97
N THR A 92 53.49 -55.51 -56.52
CA THR A 92 53.02 -56.75 -55.84
C THR A 92 51.78 -56.66 -54.94
N VAL A 93 51.69 -55.74 -53.98
CA VAL A 93 50.56 -55.66 -53.02
C VAL A 93 50.17 -54.21 -52.71
N GLY A 94 49.03 -53.98 -52.07
CA GLY A 94 48.50 -52.62 -51.81
C GLY A 94 47.74 -52.01 -52.99
N SER A 95 46.90 -51.01 -52.72
CA SER A 95 46.20 -50.22 -53.74
C SER A 95 46.28 -48.73 -53.42
N LEU A 96 46.47 -47.91 -54.45
CA LEU A 96 46.56 -46.45 -54.30
C LEU A 96 45.17 -45.81 -54.43
N PHE A 97 44.88 -44.78 -53.65
CA PHE A 97 43.69 -43.95 -53.78
C PHE A 97 44.07 -42.46 -53.79
N PRO A 98 43.78 -41.74 -54.89
CA PRO A 98 43.07 -42.19 -56.10
C PRO A 98 43.89 -43.20 -56.94
N GLY A 99 43.20 -44.16 -57.58
CA GLY A 99 43.82 -45.29 -58.30
C GLY A 99 44.70 -44.92 -59.49
N VAL A 100 44.66 -43.67 -59.94
CA VAL A 100 45.54 -43.13 -61.00
C VAL A 100 46.98 -42.91 -60.53
N GLY A 101 47.26 -43.02 -59.23
CA GLY A 101 48.62 -43.05 -58.69
C GLY A 101 49.42 -41.75 -58.86
N THR A 102 48.77 -40.61 -59.03
CA THR A 102 49.46 -39.32 -59.25
C THR A 102 48.94 -38.25 -58.30
N ALA A 103 49.85 -37.39 -57.83
CA ALA A 103 49.53 -36.23 -57.03
C ALA A 103 50.50 -35.07 -57.33
N LEU A 104 50.04 -33.83 -57.17
CA LEU A 104 50.88 -32.64 -57.27
C LEU A 104 51.49 -32.32 -55.90
N THR A 105 52.72 -31.81 -55.88
CA THR A 105 53.34 -31.30 -54.65
C THR A 105 52.66 -30.01 -54.17
N ASP A 106 52.50 -29.88 -52.85
CA ASP A 106 52.03 -28.65 -52.19
C ASP A 106 53.13 -27.58 -52.10
N GLU A 107 52.83 -26.44 -51.47
CA GLU A 107 53.78 -25.34 -51.26
C GLU A 107 55.04 -25.74 -50.47
N GLN A 108 54.97 -26.83 -49.70
CA GLN A 108 56.07 -27.40 -48.94
C GLN A 108 56.85 -28.48 -49.73
N GLY A 109 56.47 -28.72 -50.98
CA GLY A 109 57.09 -29.69 -51.89
C GLY A 109 56.63 -31.12 -51.66
N VAL A 110 55.50 -31.36 -50.96
CA VAL A 110 55.02 -32.70 -50.61
C VAL A 110 53.80 -33.09 -51.44
N ALA A 111 53.86 -34.23 -52.12
CA ALA A 111 52.72 -34.86 -52.77
C ALA A 111 52.17 -35.99 -51.88
N ARG A 112 50.84 -36.08 -51.75
CA ARG A 112 50.17 -37.05 -50.87
C ARG A 112 49.21 -37.97 -51.64
N ILE A 113 49.23 -39.27 -51.31
CA ILE A 113 48.26 -40.25 -51.81
C ILE A 113 47.97 -41.32 -50.75
N THR A 114 46.74 -41.84 -50.69
CA THR A 114 46.40 -42.90 -49.73
C THR A 114 46.85 -44.25 -50.26
N LEU A 115 47.52 -45.05 -49.42
CA LEU A 115 47.86 -46.45 -49.65
C LEU A 115 46.96 -47.34 -48.79
N ARG A 116 46.13 -48.14 -49.45
CA ARG A 116 45.28 -49.16 -48.82
C ARG A 116 45.94 -50.53 -48.92
N ALA A 117 45.49 -51.47 -48.10
CA ALA A 117 46.04 -52.84 -48.08
C ALA A 117 45.82 -53.60 -49.41
N GLY A 118 44.77 -53.28 -50.19
CA GLY A 118 44.42 -54.11 -51.34
C GLY A 118 44.04 -55.54 -50.91
N THR A 119 43.94 -56.46 -51.87
CA THR A 119 43.35 -57.79 -51.67
C THR A 119 44.36 -58.92 -51.41
N VAL A 120 45.66 -58.62 -51.46
CA VAL A 120 46.74 -59.61 -51.36
C VAL A 120 47.64 -59.24 -50.19
N ALA A 121 47.79 -60.17 -49.25
CA ALA A 121 48.63 -59.99 -48.07
C ALA A 121 50.11 -60.30 -48.38
N GLY A 122 51.03 -59.49 -47.87
CA GLY A 122 52.47 -59.69 -48.06
C GLY A 122 53.29 -58.40 -47.98
N ALA A 123 54.60 -58.53 -48.15
CA ALA A 123 55.50 -57.38 -48.27
C ALA A 123 55.46 -56.84 -49.71
N GLY A 124 55.21 -55.54 -49.84
CA GLY A 124 55.18 -54.79 -51.09
C GLY A 124 56.22 -53.69 -51.12
N LYS A 125 56.40 -53.13 -52.31
CA LYS A 125 57.30 -52.01 -52.54
C LYS A 125 56.52 -50.90 -53.22
N VAL A 126 56.61 -49.69 -52.68
CA VAL A 126 56.02 -48.50 -53.29
C VAL A 126 57.12 -47.55 -53.71
N SER A 127 56.98 -47.00 -54.91
CA SER A 127 57.91 -46.07 -55.52
C SER A 127 57.22 -44.76 -55.85
N ALA A 128 57.88 -43.66 -55.56
CA ALA A 128 57.52 -42.33 -56.04
C ALA A 128 58.59 -41.87 -57.04
N SER A 129 58.16 -41.27 -58.15
CA SER A 129 59.04 -40.78 -59.21
C SER A 129 58.66 -39.39 -59.66
N TYR A 130 59.70 -38.61 -59.93
CA TYR A 130 59.63 -37.29 -60.52
C TYR A 130 60.51 -37.25 -61.77
N SER A 131 59.98 -36.72 -62.86
CA SER A 131 60.74 -36.43 -64.08
C SER A 131 60.25 -35.12 -64.69
N SER A 132 61.15 -34.16 -64.90
CA SER A 132 60.86 -32.89 -65.57
C SER A 132 62.07 -32.46 -66.39
N GLY A 133 61.97 -32.57 -67.72
CA GLY A 133 63.10 -32.32 -68.62
C GLY A 133 64.25 -33.32 -68.41
N GLU A 134 65.46 -32.82 -68.20
CA GLU A 134 66.67 -33.64 -67.93
C GLU A 134 66.84 -34.01 -66.45
N MET A 135 65.96 -33.55 -65.55
CA MET A 135 65.98 -33.87 -64.12
C MET A 135 65.09 -35.06 -63.79
N SER A 136 65.62 -36.03 -63.03
CA SER A 136 64.84 -37.15 -62.51
C SER A 136 65.26 -37.49 -61.08
N ALA A 137 64.27 -37.85 -60.25
CA ALA A 137 64.49 -38.33 -58.89
C ALA A 137 63.46 -39.44 -58.59
N SER A 138 63.90 -40.49 -57.90
CA SER A 138 63.03 -41.57 -57.45
C SER A 138 63.35 -41.95 -56.01
N ALA A 139 62.31 -42.37 -55.29
CA ALA A 139 62.40 -42.87 -53.93
C ALA A 139 61.52 -44.10 -53.80
N GLU A 140 61.97 -45.08 -53.05
CA GLU A 140 61.26 -46.34 -52.87
C GLU A 140 61.28 -46.75 -51.41
N MET A 141 60.19 -47.38 -50.96
CA MET A 141 60.10 -47.96 -49.62
C MET A 141 59.37 -49.30 -49.65
N ALA A 142 59.70 -50.16 -48.70
CA ALA A 142 58.99 -51.40 -48.46
C ALA A 142 57.91 -51.19 -47.39
N PHE A 143 56.77 -51.87 -47.54
CA PHE A 143 55.67 -51.89 -46.58
C PHE A 143 55.04 -53.27 -46.53
N ASN A 144 54.32 -53.58 -45.45
CA ASN A 144 53.50 -54.77 -45.34
C ASN A 144 52.04 -54.43 -45.61
N SER A 145 51.37 -55.27 -46.39
CA SER A 145 49.92 -55.22 -46.56
C SER A 145 49.27 -56.40 -45.85
N ALA A 146 48.22 -56.13 -45.08
CA ALA A 146 47.34 -57.15 -44.51
C ALA A 146 46.45 -57.84 -45.58
N GLY A 147 46.35 -57.29 -46.80
CA GLY A 147 45.57 -57.85 -47.90
C GLY A 147 44.07 -57.99 -47.63
N ASP A 148 43.56 -57.29 -46.62
CA ASP A 148 42.22 -57.42 -46.08
C ASP A 148 41.21 -56.43 -46.67
N ASP A 149 41.63 -55.62 -47.66
CA ASP A 149 40.80 -54.64 -48.34
C ASP A 149 39.86 -55.30 -49.36
N ALA A 150 38.62 -54.86 -49.37
CA ALA A 150 37.55 -55.47 -50.16
C ALA A 150 37.49 -54.84 -51.56
N GLY A 151 38.41 -55.21 -52.46
CA GLY A 151 38.32 -55.04 -53.93
C GLY A 151 37.91 -53.65 -54.45
N GLY A 152 38.83 -52.93 -55.08
CA GLY A 152 38.66 -51.54 -55.56
C GLY A 152 37.63 -51.28 -56.67
N GLY A 153 36.34 -51.51 -56.42
CA GLY A 153 35.23 -50.82 -57.09
C GLY A 153 34.86 -49.54 -56.34
N GLU A 154 34.34 -48.52 -57.04
CA GLU A 154 33.82 -47.31 -56.39
C GLU A 154 32.69 -47.68 -55.42
N VAL A 155 32.90 -47.47 -54.12
CA VAL A 155 31.87 -47.64 -53.09
C VAL A 155 30.84 -46.52 -53.26
N GLN A 156 29.56 -46.88 -53.35
CA GLN A 156 28.45 -45.92 -53.49
C GLN A 156 27.34 -46.25 -52.50
N ILE A 157 26.72 -45.21 -51.93
CA ILE A 157 25.57 -45.32 -51.03
C ILE A 157 24.41 -44.48 -51.58
N ALA A 158 23.23 -45.11 -51.71
CA ALA A 158 21.99 -44.43 -52.08
C ALA A 158 20.98 -44.54 -50.93
N LEU A 159 20.32 -43.44 -50.58
CA LEU A 159 19.33 -43.39 -49.50
C LEU A 159 17.94 -43.14 -50.07
N SER A 160 16.94 -43.88 -49.59
CA SER A 160 15.52 -43.65 -49.92
C SER A 160 14.64 -43.68 -48.66
N LEU A 161 13.49 -43.00 -48.74
CA LEU A 161 12.44 -43.03 -47.74
C LEU A 161 11.26 -43.88 -48.26
N THR A 162 10.85 -44.89 -47.49
CA THR A 162 9.76 -45.80 -47.83
C THR A 162 8.73 -45.92 -46.72
N ASP A 163 7.55 -46.47 -47.04
CA ASP A 163 6.61 -46.96 -46.03
C ASP A 163 7.09 -48.32 -45.45
N GLY A 164 6.31 -48.88 -44.52
CA GLY A 164 6.57 -50.20 -43.93
C GLY A 164 6.42 -51.38 -44.91
N ALA A 165 5.87 -51.15 -46.11
CA ALA A 165 5.73 -52.14 -47.18
C ALA A 165 6.83 -52.00 -48.27
N GLY A 166 7.72 -51.00 -48.15
CA GLY A 166 8.83 -50.74 -49.07
C GLY A 166 8.48 -49.84 -50.25
N ASN A 167 7.31 -49.20 -50.28
CA ASN A 167 6.98 -48.23 -51.34
C ASN A 167 7.61 -46.87 -51.03
N PRO A 168 8.15 -46.14 -52.02
CA PRO A 168 8.71 -44.82 -51.79
C PRO A 168 7.63 -43.82 -51.34
N ILE A 169 7.94 -43.04 -50.32
CA ILE A 169 7.09 -41.96 -49.79
C ILE A 169 7.89 -40.66 -49.68
N GLU A 170 7.22 -39.53 -49.83
CA GLU A 170 7.85 -38.19 -49.73
C GLU A 170 7.57 -37.51 -48.37
N ALA A 171 6.57 -37.99 -47.63
CA ALA A 171 6.14 -37.41 -46.37
C ALA A 171 5.76 -38.47 -45.33
N ILE A 172 5.96 -38.12 -44.06
CA ILE A 172 5.50 -38.89 -42.89
C ILE A 172 4.61 -38.01 -42.02
N THR A 173 3.67 -38.62 -41.30
CA THR A 173 2.78 -37.95 -40.34
C THR A 173 2.79 -38.69 -39.02
N ALA A 174 2.16 -38.15 -37.97
CA ALA A 174 2.02 -38.83 -36.68
C ALA A 174 1.38 -40.22 -36.80
N ASN A 175 0.49 -40.41 -37.78
CA ASN A 175 -0.22 -41.66 -38.03
C ASN A 175 0.40 -42.52 -39.14
N SER A 176 1.46 -42.04 -39.81
CA SER A 176 2.10 -42.74 -40.93
C SER A 176 3.61 -42.56 -40.85
N PRO A 177 4.31 -43.40 -40.04
CA PRO A 177 5.77 -43.38 -39.96
C PRO A 177 6.41 -43.93 -41.24
N GLY A 178 7.67 -43.56 -41.47
CA GLY A 178 8.46 -43.99 -42.62
C GLY A 178 9.66 -44.86 -42.23
N ARG A 179 10.39 -45.33 -43.24
CA ARG A 179 11.61 -46.13 -43.11
C ARG A 179 12.68 -45.59 -44.04
N LEU A 180 13.86 -45.32 -43.50
CA LEU A 180 15.04 -44.93 -44.26
C LEU A 180 15.78 -46.19 -44.69
N VAL A 181 15.99 -46.37 -46.00
CA VAL A 181 16.68 -47.53 -46.57
C VAL A 181 17.93 -47.06 -47.30
N ALA A 182 19.10 -47.45 -46.80
CA ALA A 182 20.39 -47.23 -47.42
C ALA A 182 20.81 -48.46 -48.24
N THR A 183 21.13 -48.25 -49.52
CA THR A 183 21.67 -49.27 -50.44
C THR A 183 23.15 -49.01 -50.66
N VAL A 184 23.99 -49.93 -50.19
CA VAL A 184 25.45 -49.86 -50.28
C VAL A 184 25.93 -50.81 -51.38
N THR A 185 26.67 -50.28 -52.35
CA THR A 185 27.26 -51.06 -53.44
C THR A 185 28.78 -50.91 -53.43
N GLY A 186 29.50 -51.93 -53.93
CA GLY A 186 30.97 -51.97 -53.92
C GLY A 186 31.59 -52.64 -52.68
N ILE A 187 30.81 -52.95 -51.64
CA ILE A 187 31.27 -53.68 -50.44
C ILE A 187 30.48 -54.99 -50.31
N ALA A 188 31.17 -56.13 -50.37
CA ALA A 188 30.54 -57.46 -50.28
C ALA A 188 30.44 -58.02 -48.84
N LYS A 189 31.04 -57.33 -47.85
CA LYS A 189 30.97 -57.70 -46.43
C LYS A 189 29.90 -56.85 -45.72
N PRO A 190 29.20 -57.40 -44.70
CA PRO A 190 28.30 -56.60 -43.86
C PRO A 190 29.02 -55.40 -43.26
N THR A 191 28.44 -54.21 -43.41
CA THR A 191 29.01 -52.94 -42.92
C THR A 191 27.98 -52.14 -42.15
N ILE A 192 28.43 -51.28 -41.24
CA ILE A 192 27.55 -50.42 -40.44
C ILE A 192 27.28 -49.12 -41.20
N VAL A 193 26.00 -48.76 -41.30
CA VAL A 193 25.51 -47.48 -41.82
C VAL A 193 24.96 -46.65 -40.67
N THR A 194 25.41 -45.40 -40.57
CA THR A 194 24.93 -44.43 -39.57
C THR A 194 23.97 -43.45 -40.24
N PHE A 195 22.80 -43.24 -39.65
CA PHE A 195 21.73 -42.37 -40.12
C PHE A 195 21.62 -41.12 -39.25
N LYS A 196 21.40 -39.97 -39.89
CA LYS A 196 21.09 -38.70 -39.22
C LYS A 196 19.89 -38.03 -39.89
N THR A 197 19.14 -37.25 -39.12
CA THR A 197 18.03 -36.44 -39.65
C THR A 197 18.05 -35.03 -39.05
N THR A 198 17.63 -34.03 -39.84
CA THR A 198 17.41 -32.65 -39.35
C THR A 198 15.99 -32.41 -38.85
N LYS A 199 15.01 -33.25 -39.25
CA LYS A 199 13.61 -33.21 -38.82
C LYS A 199 13.04 -34.62 -38.69
N GLY A 200 12.14 -34.82 -37.72
CA GLY A 200 11.68 -36.17 -37.34
C GLY A 200 12.60 -36.82 -36.31
N ASN A 201 12.16 -37.95 -35.76
CA ASN A 201 12.87 -38.67 -34.70
C ASN A 201 13.30 -40.06 -35.19
N LEU A 202 14.55 -40.43 -34.88
CA LEU A 202 15.14 -41.74 -35.15
C LEU A 202 15.36 -42.46 -33.82
N PRO A 203 14.55 -43.47 -33.47
CA PRO A 203 14.74 -44.23 -32.23
C PRO A 203 16.07 -45.01 -32.20
N ILE A 204 16.57 -45.37 -33.38
CA ILE A 204 17.89 -45.97 -33.61
C ILE A 204 18.56 -45.26 -34.79
N ASP A 205 19.87 -45.01 -34.69
CA ASP A 205 20.64 -44.22 -35.65
C ASP A 205 21.68 -45.03 -36.41
N THR A 206 21.76 -46.34 -36.22
CA THR A 206 22.70 -47.23 -36.90
C THR A 206 22.04 -48.54 -37.32
N ALA A 207 22.46 -49.10 -38.46
CA ALA A 207 22.05 -50.43 -38.93
C ALA A 207 23.16 -51.13 -39.73
N VAL A 208 23.14 -52.46 -39.79
CA VAL A 208 24.11 -53.28 -40.55
C VAL A 208 23.51 -53.68 -41.89
N THR A 209 24.31 -53.67 -42.96
CA THR A 209 23.86 -54.13 -44.29
C THR A 209 23.62 -55.64 -44.33
N ASN A 210 22.54 -56.05 -45.00
CA ASN A 210 22.25 -57.45 -45.30
C ASN A 210 23.08 -57.97 -46.50
N ASP A 211 22.86 -59.23 -46.91
CA ASP A 211 23.55 -59.88 -48.05
C ASP A 211 23.29 -59.19 -49.41
N GLU A 212 22.30 -58.30 -49.47
CA GLU A 212 21.93 -57.50 -50.66
C GLU A 212 22.49 -56.06 -50.59
N GLY A 213 23.23 -55.72 -49.51
CA GLY A 213 23.80 -54.39 -49.31
C GLY A 213 22.82 -53.37 -48.71
N LEU A 214 21.66 -53.79 -48.18
CA LEU A 214 20.62 -52.92 -47.63
C LEU A 214 20.73 -52.79 -46.10
N ALA A 215 20.66 -51.56 -45.59
CA ALA A 215 20.52 -51.25 -44.17
C ALA A 215 19.36 -50.27 -43.97
N TRP A 216 18.58 -50.38 -42.88
CA TRP A 216 17.43 -49.49 -42.66
C TRP A 216 17.15 -49.15 -41.19
N VAL A 217 16.52 -47.99 -40.98
CA VAL A 217 15.99 -47.52 -39.69
C VAL A 217 14.60 -46.90 -39.87
N ASP A 218 13.73 -47.00 -38.87
CA ASP A 218 12.42 -46.35 -38.90
C ASP A 218 12.53 -44.87 -38.48
N ILE A 219 11.75 -44.00 -39.13
CA ILE A 219 11.67 -42.56 -38.84
C ILE A 219 10.23 -42.17 -38.49
N TYR A 220 10.09 -41.44 -37.38
CA TYR A 220 8.81 -40.99 -36.85
C TYR A 220 8.66 -39.47 -37.00
N ALA A 221 7.42 -39.02 -37.22
CA ALA A 221 7.10 -37.61 -37.23
C ALA A 221 7.41 -36.99 -35.85
N GLY A 222 8.20 -35.90 -35.85
CA GLY A 222 8.43 -35.08 -34.66
C GLY A 222 7.36 -33.99 -34.51
N SER A 223 7.49 -33.14 -33.49
CA SER A 223 6.61 -31.97 -33.28
C SER A 223 6.81 -30.85 -34.31
N ASP A 224 7.94 -30.87 -34.99
CA ASP A 224 8.35 -29.83 -35.93
C ASP A 224 7.93 -30.19 -37.36
N LEU A 225 6.88 -29.55 -37.85
CA LEU A 225 6.44 -29.67 -39.24
C LEU A 225 7.46 -29.06 -40.22
N GLY A 226 7.47 -29.59 -41.46
CA GLY A 226 8.28 -29.07 -42.57
C GLY A 226 9.24 -30.09 -43.20
N ALA A 227 10.06 -29.62 -44.13
CA ALA A 227 11.03 -30.46 -44.84
C ALA A 227 12.38 -30.51 -44.10
N GLY A 228 12.96 -31.70 -44.00
CA GLY A 228 14.29 -31.97 -43.48
C GLY A 228 15.13 -32.81 -44.44
N VAL A 229 16.39 -33.00 -44.08
CA VAL A 229 17.35 -33.83 -44.82
C VAL A 229 17.74 -35.00 -43.92
N VAL A 230 17.76 -36.19 -44.51
CA VAL A 230 18.26 -37.42 -43.91
C VAL A 230 19.54 -37.83 -44.62
N THR A 231 20.53 -38.27 -43.85
CA THR A 231 21.86 -38.64 -44.35
C THR A 231 22.23 -40.02 -43.83
N ALA A 232 22.74 -40.89 -44.70
CA ALA A 232 23.34 -42.17 -44.36
C ALA A 232 24.84 -42.13 -44.64
N THR A 233 25.68 -42.64 -43.74
CA THR A 233 27.15 -42.53 -43.84
C THR A 233 27.85 -43.83 -43.46
N LEU A 234 28.90 -44.19 -44.20
CA LEU A 234 29.80 -45.32 -43.91
C LEU A 234 31.03 -44.85 -43.12
N ALA A 235 31.69 -45.79 -42.41
CA ALA A 235 32.93 -45.51 -41.69
C ALA A 235 34.09 -45.05 -42.60
N SER A 236 34.06 -45.44 -43.88
CA SER A 236 35.02 -45.06 -44.91
C SER A 236 34.81 -43.65 -45.48
N GLY A 237 33.70 -42.98 -45.13
CA GLY A 237 33.44 -41.56 -45.43
C GLY A 237 32.42 -41.31 -46.56
N GLU A 238 31.97 -42.34 -47.27
CA GLU A 238 30.92 -42.20 -48.30
C GLU A 238 29.55 -41.96 -47.65
N SER A 239 28.76 -41.04 -48.23
CA SER A 239 27.45 -40.65 -47.72
C SER A 239 26.40 -40.47 -48.81
N GLY A 240 25.13 -40.72 -48.46
CA GLY A 240 23.97 -40.53 -49.33
C GLY A 240 22.86 -39.77 -48.61
N ASP A 241 22.25 -38.80 -49.30
CA ASP A 241 21.22 -37.92 -48.75
C ASP A 241 19.84 -38.18 -49.39
N SER A 242 18.78 -37.94 -48.62
CA SER A 242 17.39 -37.88 -49.11
C SER A 242 16.60 -36.79 -48.36
N VAL A 243 15.47 -36.38 -48.92
CA VAL A 243 14.55 -35.41 -48.31
C VAL A 243 13.43 -36.14 -47.57
N VAL A 244 12.99 -35.59 -46.43
CA VAL A 244 11.80 -36.04 -45.69
C VAL A 244 10.90 -34.85 -45.38
N VAL A 245 9.59 -34.99 -45.58
CA VAL A 245 8.60 -33.97 -45.19
C VAL A 245 7.77 -34.47 -44.01
N ILE A 246 7.71 -33.69 -42.92
CA ILE A 246 6.80 -33.95 -41.80
C ILE A 246 5.48 -33.20 -42.05
N GLY A 247 4.41 -33.94 -42.34
CA GLY A 247 3.07 -33.41 -42.61
C GLY A 247 2.24 -33.25 -41.33
N ALA A 248 1.31 -32.28 -41.35
CA ALA A 248 0.30 -32.12 -40.30
C ALA A 248 -0.69 -33.30 -40.31
N THR A 249 -1.28 -33.61 -39.16
CA THR A 249 -2.40 -34.55 -39.04
C THR A 249 -3.66 -33.74 -38.78
N ASP A 250 -4.70 -33.90 -39.60
CA ASP A 250 -5.97 -33.21 -39.40
C ASP A 250 -6.65 -33.73 -38.12
N VAL A 251 -6.71 -32.85 -37.12
CA VAL A 251 -7.27 -33.12 -35.80
C VAL A 251 -8.28 -32.05 -35.41
N GLN A 252 -9.27 -32.42 -34.61
CA GLN A 252 -10.30 -31.53 -34.09
C GLN A 252 -10.38 -31.63 -32.57
N MET A 253 -10.65 -30.50 -31.90
CA MET A 253 -10.95 -30.45 -30.47
C MET A 253 -12.44 -30.18 -30.26
N GLY A 254 -13.07 -30.92 -29.36
CA GLY A 254 -14.49 -30.81 -29.08
C GLY A 254 -14.93 -31.72 -27.93
N SER A 255 -16.22 -32.00 -27.83
CA SER A 255 -16.78 -32.90 -26.82
C SER A 255 -18.10 -33.55 -27.28
N GLY A 256 -18.64 -34.49 -26.51
CA GLY A 256 -19.96 -35.10 -26.73
C GLY A 256 -20.04 -36.25 -27.74
N ASN A 257 -21.23 -36.85 -27.83
CA ASN A 257 -21.61 -37.87 -28.81
C ASN A 257 -23.05 -37.59 -29.31
N PRO A 258 -23.24 -37.10 -30.55
CA PRO A 258 -22.25 -36.88 -31.61
C PRO A 258 -21.22 -35.80 -31.24
N PHE A 259 -20.01 -35.90 -31.82
CA PHE A 259 -18.89 -34.99 -31.52
C PHE A 259 -19.19 -33.56 -31.98
N ALA A 260 -19.11 -32.60 -31.06
CA ALA A 260 -19.29 -31.18 -31.29
C ALA A 260 -17.93 -30.46 -31.28
N SER A 261 -17.43 -30.12 -32.48
CA SER A 261 -16.17 -29.39 -32.65
C SER A 261 -16.24 -27.98 -32.05
N GLY A 262 -15.18 -27.56 -31.35
CA GLY A 262 -15.06 -26.23 -30.72
C GLY A 262 -15.81 -26.04 -29.39
N GLN A 263 -16.42 -27.09 -28.85
CA GLN A 263 -17.15 -27.04 -27.58
C GLN A 263 -16.47 -27.93 -26.53
N ALA A 264 -16.34 -27.44 -25.30
CA ALA A 264 -15.90 -28.22 -24.15
C ALA A 264 -17.12 -28.67 -23.35
N GLU A 265 -17.08 -29.88 -22.78
CA GLU A 265 -18.14 -30.40 -21.92
C GLU A 265 -17.90 -30.01 -20.47
N VAL A 266 -18.94 -29.51 -19.80
CA VAL A 266 -18.93 -29.24 -18.36
C VAL A 266 -19.87 -30.20 -17.64
N SER A 267 -19.43 -30.75 -16.51
CA SER A 267 -20.26 -31.70 -15.74
C SER A 267 -21.54 -31.08 -15.20
N ILE A 268 -21.47 -29.79 -14.84
CA ILE A 268 -22.58 -28.97 -14.37
C ILE A 268 -22.35 -27.53 -14.83
N ALA A 269 -23.36 -26.94 -15.47
CA ALA A 269 -23.29 -25.58 -16.01
C ALA A 269 -23.53 -24.51 -14.94
N GLN A 270 -24.12 -24.88 -13.80
CA GLN A 270 -24.45 -23.97 -12.71
C GLN A 270 -23.88 -24.49 -11.39
N LEU A 271 -23.15 -23.65 -10.67
CA LEU A 271 -22.45 -23.97 -9.41
C LEU A 271 -22.83 -22.96 -8.34
N SER A 272 -22.94 -23.37 -7.08
CA SER A 272 -22.85 -22.42 -5.96
C SER A 272 -21.39 -22.04 -5.68
N ALA A 273 -21.14 -20.90 -5.04
CA ALA A 273 -19.80 -20.54 -4.59
C ALA A 273 -19.16 -21.64 -3.71
N GLY A 274 -17.91 -22.00 -3.98
CA GLY A 274 -17.21 -23.15 -3.38
C GLY A 274 -17.45 -24.49 -4.10
N GLY A 275 -18.39 -24.55 -5.05
CA GLY A 275 -18.66 -25.73 -5.85
C GLY A 275 -17.56 -26.05 -6.88
N THR A 276 -17.52 -27.32 -7.30
CA THR A 276 -16.57 -27.81 -8.32
C THR A 276 -17.28 -28.40 -9.53
N ALA A 277 -16.79 -28.11 -10.73
CA ALA A 277 -17.20 -28.77 -11.97
C ALA A 277 -15.98 -29.32 -12.71
N THR A 278 -16.16 -30.33 -13.56
CA THR A 278 -15.10 -30.80 -14.47
C THR A 278 -15.34 -30.24 -15.87
N VAL A 279 -14.28 -29.75 -16.50
CA VAL A 279 -14.25 -29.30 -17.90
C VAL A 279 -13.47 -30.35 -18.70
N THR A 280 -14.10 -30.95 -19.71
CA THR A 280 -13.51 -32.03 -20.52
C THR A 280 -13.50 -31.66 -21.99
N VAL A 281 -12.39 -31.96 -22.66
CA VAL A 281 -12.25 -31.90 -24.12
C VAL A 281 -11.62 -33.19 -24.65
N SER A 282 -12.01 -33.54 -25.88
CA SER A 282 -11.47 -34.66 -26.64
C SER A 282 -10.84 -34.14 -27.93
N ILE A 283 -9.67 -34.69 -28.26
CA ILE A 283 -8.96 -34.47 -29.52
C ILE A 283 -9.13 -35.73 -30.36
N VAL A 284 -9.72 -35.59 -31.55
CA VAL A 284 -10.01 -36.69 -32.47
C VAL A 284 -9.39 -36.41 -33.85
N ASP A 285 -9.11 -37.46 -34.61
CA ASP A 285 -8.71 -37.37 -36.01
C ASP A 285 -9.91 -37.14 -36.95
N GLU A 286 -9.65 -36.97 -38.25
CA GLU A 286 -10.69 -36.80 -39.28
C GLU A 286 -11.70 -37.96 -39.34
N ALA A 287 -11.29 -39.17 -38.93
CA ALA A 287 -12.16 -40.35 -38.86
C ALA A 287 -12.96 -40.44 -37.54
N GLY A 288 -12.77 -39.49 -36.62
CA GLY A 288 -13.42 -39.45 -35.31
C GLY A 288 -12.79 -40.35 -34.25
N ASN A 289 -11.62 -40.94 -34.51
CA ASN A 289 -10.90 -41.74 -33.52
C ASN A 289 -10.08 -40.85 -32.58
N PRO A 290 -9.87 -41.24 -31.31
CA PRO A 290 -9.09 -40.44 -30.38
C PRO A 290 -7.62 -40.30 -30.80
N PHE A 291 -7.08 -39.08 -30.71
CA PHE A 291 -5.67 -38.81 -30.99
C PHE A 291 -4.79 -39.40 -29.89
N SER A 292 -4.02 -40.42 -30.23
CA SER A 292 -3.33 -41.28 -29.26
C SER A 292 -2.02 -40.71 -28.69
N GLN A 293 -1.47 -39.66 -29.31
CA GLN A 293 -0.27 -39.01 -28.80
C GLN A 293 -0.61 -38.07 -27.63
N PRO A 294 0.27 -37.98 -26.60
CA PRO A 294 0.11 -37.01 -25.52
C PRO A 294 0.15 -35.57 -26.05
N VAL A 295 -0.85 -34.77 -25.70
CA VAL A 295 -0.97 -33.36 -26.06
C VAL A 295 -1.24 -32.55 -24.80
N ASP A 296 -0.48 -31.48 -24.57
CA ASP A 296 -0.75 -30.55 -23.48
C ASP A 296 -1.89 -29.59 -23.85
N VAL A 297 -2.96 -29.63 -23.04
CA VAL A 297 -4.15 -28.80 -23.19
C VAL A 297 -4.16 -27.73 -22.10
N ASN A 298 -4.27 -26.48 -22.50
CA ASN A 298 -4.32 -25.32 -21.61
C ASN A 298 -5.76 -24.90 -21.35
N PHE A 299 -6.13 -24.80 -20.08
CA PHE A 299 -7.43 -24.32 -19.62
C PHE A 299 -7.26 -22.96 -18.95
N SER A 300 -8.11 -22.01 -19.32
CA SER A 300 -8.11 -20.66 -18.74
C SER A 300 -9.51 -20.09 -18.68
N SER A 301 -9.76 -19.18 -17.75
CA SER A 301 -10.99 -18.39 -17.65
C SER A 301 -10.67 -16.97 -17.21
N GLY A 302 -11.63 -16.05 -17.33
CA GLY A 302 -11.47 -14.68 -16.86
C GLY A 302 -11.17 -14.63 -15.36
N CYS A 303 -11.87 -15.46 -14.59
CA CYS A 303 -11.69 -15.53 -13.14
C CYS A 303 -10.44 -16.27 -12.66
N SER A 304 -9.93 -17.22 -13.43
CA SER A 304 -8.67 -17.92 -13.10
C SER A 304 -7.42 -17.16 -13.52
N SER A 305 -7.53 -16.26 -14.52
CA SER A 305 -6.40 -15.49 -15.05
C SER A 305 -6.28 -14.08 -14.47
N ALA A 306 -7.16 -13.70 -13.53
CA ALA A 306 -7.12 -12.40 -12.87
C ALA A 306 -5.92 -12.27 -11.92
N SER A 307 -5.50 -11.03 -11.62
CA SER A 307 -4.42 -10.75 -10.66
C SER A 307 -4.69 -11.27 -9.25
N SER A 308 -5.97 -11.42 -8.89
CA SER A 308 -6.48 -12.14 -7.73
C SER A 308 -7.46 -13.22 -8.24
N PRO A 309 -7.02 -14.49 -8.37
CA PRO A 309 -7.85 -15.54 -8.95
C PRO A 309 -9.10 -15.78 -8.11
N LYS A 310 -10.28 -15.71 -8.74
CA LYS A 310 -11.59 -16.01 -8.13
C LYS A 310 -12.13 -17.38 -8.54
N ALA A 311 -11.35 -18.11 -9.33
CA ALA A 311 -11.58 -19.49 -9.69
C ALA A 311 -10.22 -20.18 -9.89
N SER A 312 -10.17 -21.49 -9.64
CA SER A 312 -8.97 -22.30 -9.89
C SER A 312 -9.27 -23.33 -10.97
N LEU A 313 -8.37 -23.43 -11.96
CA LEU A 313 -8.37 -24.41 -13.03
C LEU A 313 -6.98 -25.06 -13.10
N SER A 314 -6.93 -26.38 -13.26
CA SER A 314 -5.67 -27.09 -13.48
C SER A 314 -5.25 -26.93 -14.95
N SER A 315 -4.05 -26.40 -15.20
CA SER A 315 -3.52 -26.19 -16.55
C SER A 315 -1.98 -26.08 -16.54
N PRO A 316 -1.25 -26.67 -17.52
CA PRO A 316 -1.74 -27.54 -18.59
C PRO A 316 -2.12 -28.94 -18.09
N VAL A 317 -2.96 -29.65 -18.87
CA VAL A 317 -3.34 -31.05 -18.67
C VAL A 317 -2.97 -31.86 -19.90
N THR A 318 -2.14 -32.89 -19.75
CA THR A 318 -1.76 -33.79 -20.86
C THR A 318 -2.87 -34.79 -21.16
N THR A 319 -3.21 -34.98 -22.43
CA THR A 319 -4.25 -35.94 -22.86
C THR A 319 -3.87 -37.39 -22.56
N VAL A 320 -4.86 -38.20 -22.19
CA VAL A 320 -4.78 -39.66 -22.12
C VAL A 320 -5.82 -40.24 -23.07
N ALA A 321 -5.37 -40.98 -24.09
CA ALA A 321 -6.23 -41.49 -25.16
C ALA A 321 -7.10 -40.38 -25.80
N GLY A 322 -6.50 -39.23 -26.10
CA GLY A 322 -7.16 -38.08 -26.74
C GLY A 322 -8.02 -37.22 -25.82
N VAL A 323 -8.21 -37.55 -24.54
CA VAL A 323 -9.08 -36.79 -23.62
C VAL A 323 -8.26 -36.03 -22.60
N ALA A 324 -8.61 -34.76 -22.35
CA ALA A 324 -8.10 -33.95 -21.24
C ALA A 324 -9.26 -33.43 -20.37
N THR A 325 -9.10 -33.56 -19.06
CA THR A 325 -10.10 -33.12 -18.07
C THR A 325 -9.44 -32.24 -17.01
N SER A 326 -10.00 -31.06 -16.77
CA SER A 326 -9.58 -30.14 -15.71
C SER A 326 -10.70 -29.92 -14.70
N THR A 327 -10.37 -29.64 -13.45
CA THR A 327 -11.33 -29.29 -12.40
C THR A 327 -11.40 -27.78 -12.22
N TYR A 328 -12.59 -27.23 -12.38
CA TYR A 328 -12.96 -25.85 -12.05
C TYR A 328 -13.43 -25.79 -10.60
N LEU A 329 -12.81 -24.94 -9.77
CA LEU A 329 -13.25 -24.63 -8.41
C LEU A 329 -13.65 -23.16 -8.32
N ALA A 330 -14.91 -22.89 -7.95
CA ALA A 330 -15.41 -21.53 -7.77
C ALA A 330 -14.96 -20.95 -6.42
N GLN A 331 -14.16 -19.89 -6.42
CA GLN A 331 -13.63 -19.21 -5.21
C GLN A 331 -14.19 -17.77 -5.05
N GLY A 332 -15.35 -17.48 -5.63
CA GLY A 332 -16.00 -16.16 -5.59
C GLY A 332 -16.27 -15.52 -6.95
N CYS A 333 -16.07 -16.25 -8.05
CA CYS A 333 -16.39 -15.82 -9.42
C CYS A 333 -17.91 -15.81 -9.70
N VAL A 334 -18.69 -14.97 -9.02
CA VAL A 334 -20.17 -14.92 -9.19
C VAL A 334 -20.55 -14.39 -10.58
N GLY A 335 -21.49 -15.05 -11.25
CA GLY A 335 -21.91 -14.75 -12.62
C GLY A 335 -21.41 -15.77 -13.66
N GLU A 336 -21.53 -15.44 -14.94
CA GLU A 336 -21.01 -16.28 -16.04
C GLU A 336 -19.48 -16.16 -16.15
N ASP A 337 -18.77 -17.30 -16.13
CA ASP A 337 -17.33 -17.40 -16.38
C ASP A 337 -17.06 -18.20 -17.66
N PRO A 338 -16.69 -17.53 -18.77
CA PRO A 338 -16.29 -18.20 -20.01
C PRO A 338 -14.92 -18.88 -19.86
N ILE A 339 -14.87 -20.16 -20.19
CA ILE A 339 -13.67 -21.00 -20.14
C ILE A 339 -13.15 -21.20 -21.57
N ASN A 340 -11.89 -20.83 -21.78
CA ASN A 340 -11.14 -21.01 -23.00
C ASN A 340 -10.17 -22.19 -22.86
N VAL A 341 -10.28 -23.15 -23.79
CA VAL A 341 -9.44 -24.33 -23.86
C VAL A 341 -8.63 -24.29 -25.15
N THR A 342 -7.31 -24.45 -25.06
CA THR A 342 -6.40 -24.39 -26.23
C THR A 342 -5.38 -25.52 -26.20
N ALA A 343 -4.99 -26.04 -27.36
CA ALA A 343 -3.92 -27.03 -27.48
C ALA A 343 -3.24 -26.93 -28.84
N ASN A 344 -2.04 -27.50 -28.96
CA ASN A 344 -1.39 -27.71 -30.25
C ASN A 344 -1.22 -29.22 -30.47
N ALA A 345 -1.94 -29.77 -31.43
CA ALA A 345 -1.91 -31.19 -31.77
C ALA A 345 -1.78 -31.34 -33.28
N GLY A 346 -0.93 -32.27 -33.75
CA GLY A 346 -0.71 -32.47 -35.18
C GLY A 346 -0.15 -31.24 -35.93
N GLY A 347 0.40 -30.27 -35.18
CA GLY A 347 0.84 -28.97 -35.69
C GLY A 347 -0.29 -27.97 -35.99
N ILE A 348 -1.51 -28.24 -35.52
CA ILE A 348 -2.68 -27.38 -35.63
C ILE A 348 -2.99 -26.77 -34.25
N ASN A 349 -3.26 -25.46 -34.21
CA ASN A 349 -3.78 -24.80 -33.01
C ASN A 349 -5.28 -25.07 -32.90
N LEU A 350 -5.67 -25.75 -31.83
CA LEU A 350 -7.04 -26.13 -31.54
C LEU A 350 -7.60 -25.25 -30.43
N SER A 351 -8.91 -24.96 -30.49
CA SER A 351 -9.61 -24.19 -29.46
C SER A 351 -11.02 -24.73 -29.22
N ALA A 352 -11.44 -24.78 -27.96
CA ALA A 352 -12.80 -25.05 -27.55
C ALA A 352 -13.24 -24.10 -26.43
N SER A 353 -14.55 -23.93 -26.26
CA SER A 353 -15.14 -23.03 -25.26
C SER A 353 -16.23 -23.71 -24.44
N ALA A 354 -16.41 -23.25 -23.20
CA ALA A 354 -17.54 -23.57 -22.33
C ALA A 354 -17.87 -22.36 -21.44
N VAL A 355 -19.04 -22.35 -20.81
CA VAL A 355 -19.43 -21.33 -19.83
C VAL A 355 -19.94 -22.02 -18.57
N ILE A 356 -19.54 -21.52 -17.40
CA ILE A 356 -20.07 -21.93 -16.09
C ILE A 356 -20.68 -20.70 -15.41
N GLU A 357 -21.91 -20.82 -14.92
CA GLU A 357 -22.57 -19.81 -14.08
C GLU A 357 -22.38 -20.13 -12.60
N VAL A 358 -21.80 -19.21 -11.84
CA VAL A 358 -21.64 -19.36 -10.38
C VAL A 358 -22.67 -18.49 -9.65
N LEU A 359 -23.52 -19.14 -8.87
CA LEU A 359 -24.50 -18.56 -7.95
C LEU A 359 -23.83 -18.03 -6.69
N ALA A 360 -24.39 -16.94 -6.15
CA ALA A 360 -24.01 -16.41 -4.83
C ALA A 360 -24.35 -17.42 -3.71
N SER A 361 -23.60 -17.37 -2.61
CA SER A 361 -23.90 -18.15 -1.40
C SER A 361 -25.17 -17.65 -0.72
N ASP A 362 -25.91 -18.56 -0.07
CA ASP A 362 -27.05 -18.18 0.78
C ASP A 362 -26.59 -17.29 1.94
N VAL A 363 -27.14 -16.09 2.01
CA VAL A 363 -26.81 -15.12 3.06
C VAL A 363 -27.42 -15.56 4.38
N GLY A 364 -26.63 -15.53 5.45
CA GLY A 364 -27.07 -15.84 6.81
C GLY A 364 -27.34 -14.61 7.66
N SER A 365 -26.52 -13.56 7.53
CA SER A 365 -26.68 -12.32 8.31
C SER A 365 -25.97 -11.11 7.69
N ILE A 366 -26.36 -9.91 8.12
CA ILE A 366 -25.66 -8.65 7.87
C ILE A 366 -25.44 -7.92 9.20
N SER A 367 -24.24 -7.36 9.41
CA SER A 367 -23.86 -6.64 10.62
C SER A 367 -23.23 -5.29 10.31
N PHE A 368 -23.52 -4.27 11.12
CA PHE A 368 -22.84 -2.98 11.07
C PHE A 368 -21.38 -3.10 11.49
N VAL A 369 -20.48 -2.37 10.80
CA VAL A 369 -19.04 -2.37 11.07
C VAL A 369 -18.61 -1.03 11.67
N SER A 370 -18.82 0.08 10.95
CA SER A 370 -18.45 1.42 11.41
C SER A 370 -19.18 2.52 10.66
N ALA A 371 -19.22 3.71 11.26
CA ALA A 371 -19.63 4.97 10.65
C ALA A 371 -18.59 6.01 11.05
N GLU A 372 -17.80 6.49 10.08
CA GLU A 372 -16.66 7.35 10.37
C GLU A 372 -16.71 8.65 9.53
N PRO A 373 -16.79 9.82 10.19
CA PRO A 373 -17.01 10.05 11.63
C PRO A 373 -18.48 9.78 12.07
N GLU A 374 -18.72 9.63 13.38
CA GLU A 374 -20.08 9.46 13.96
C GLU A 374 -20.84 10.79 14.11
N ASN A 375 -20.12 11.92 14.10
CA ASN A 375 -20.66 13.27 14.07
C ASN A 375 -20.19 13.95 12.77
N ILE A 376 -21.13 14.46 11.99
CA ILE A 376 -20.84 15.26 10.80
C ILE A 376 -21.44 16.66 10.94
N SER A 377 -20.78 17.63 10.34
CA SER A 377 -21.22 19.01 10.33
C SER A 377 -22.38 19.22 9.35
N ILE A 378 -23.24 20.22 9.58
CA ILE A 378 -24.27 20.66 8.64
C ILE A 378 -23.62 21.16 7.34
N LEU A 379 -24.27 20.91 6.20
CA LEU A 379 -23.81 21.36 4.88
C LEU A 379 -23.59 22.88 4.85
N GLY A 380 -22.39 23.30 4.44
CA GLY A 380 -21.98 24.69 4.28
C GLY A 380 -21.35 25.32 5.52
N THR A 381 -21.13 24.56 6.59
CA THR A 381 -20.51 25.06 7.84
C THR A 381 -18.99 24.88 7.89
N GLY A 382 -18.40 24.23 6.88
CA GLY A 382 -16.95 24.12 6.73
C GLY A 382 -16.29 22.98 7.54
N GLY A 383 -17.09 22.19 8.27
CA GLY A 383 -16.63 20.98 8.96
C GLY A 383 -16.66 19.72 8.09
N VAL A 384 -16.57 18.54 8.71
CA VAL A 384 -16.67 17.27 8.00
C VAL A 384 -18.14 16.95 7.73
N GLU A 385 -18.58 17.16 6.49
CA GLU A 385 -19.98 17.07 6.05
C GLU A 385 -20.40 15.67 5.53
N ALA A 386 -19.52 14.67 5.64
CA ALA A 386 -19.78 13.33 5.13
C ALA A 386 -19.25 12.25 6.06
N SER A 387 -19.98 11.13 6.14
CA SER A 387 -19.59 9.95 6.91
C SER A 387 -19.65 8.68 6.06
N THR A 388 -18.61 7.87 6.16
CA THR A 388 -18.56 6.56 5.48
C THR A 388 -19.12 5.49 6.40
N VAL A 389 -20.18 4.81 5.95
CA VAL A 389 -20.85 3.75 6.70
C VAL A 389 -20.54 2.40 6.07
N LYS A 390 -20.08 1.45 6.88
CA LYS A 390 -19.67 0.10 6.46
C LYS A 390 -20.51 -0.97 7.13
N PHE A 391 -20.86 -1.99 6.34
CA PHE A 391 -21.57 -3.19 6.77
C PHE A 391 -20.83 -4.44 6.29
N LYS A 392 -21.06 -5.57 6.94
CA LYS A 392 -20.48 -6.86 6.59
C LYS A 392 -21.56 -7.93 6.47
N VAL A 393 -21.55 -8.68 5.38
CA VAL A 393 -22.47 -9.78 5.08
C VAL A 393 -21.76 -11.12 5.31
N LEU A 394 -22.43 -12.02 6.01
CA LEU A 394 -21.94 -13.35 6.36
C LEU A 394 -22.94 -14.43 5.94
N ASP A 395 -22.45 -15.63 5.61
CA ASP A 395 -23.26 -16.81 5.33
C ASP A 395 -23.80 -17.44 6.64
N GLN A 396 -24.57 -18.53 6.53
CA GLN A 396 -25.11 -19.26 7.70
C GLN A 396 -24.03 -19.89 8.60
N ASN A 397 -22.80 -20.03 8.09
CA ASN A 397 -21.66 -20.62 8.79
C ASN A 397 -20.69 -19.56 9.34
N GLY A 398 -20.99 -18.26 9.15
CA GLY A 398 -20.18 -17.13 9.59
C GLY A 398 -19.04 -16.73 8.63
N ASN A 399 -18.97 -17.27 7.41
CA ASN A 399 -17.99 -16.87 6.41
C ASN A 399 -18.46 -15.61 5.66
N PRO A 400 -17.53 -14.75 5.20
CA PRO A 400 -17.88 -13.57 4.40
C PRO A 400 -18.51 -13.95 3.05
N VAL A 401 -19.58 -13.25 2.66
CA VAL A 401 -20.24 -13.43 1.35
C VAL A 401 -19.83 -12.30 0.42
N SER A 402 -19.10 -12.64 -0.65
CA SER A 402 -18.67 -11.68 -1.68
C SER A 402 -19.73 -11.48 -2.76
N ASN A 403 -19.70 -10.32 -3.44
CA ASN A 403 -20.59 -9.93 -4.54
C ASN A 403 -22.09 -9.94 -4.18
N GLN A 404 -22.43 -9.85 -2.90
CA GLN A 404 -23.82 -9.72 -2.46
C GLN A 404 -24.29 -8.29 -2.65
N SER A 405 -25.40 -8.08 -3.36
CA SER A 405 -26.03 -6.77 -3.50
C SER A 405 -26.73 -6.37 -2.21
N VAL A 406 -26.47 -5.15 -1.75
CA VAL A 406 -27.02 -4.55 -0.54
C VAL A 406 -27.57 -3.16 -0.89
N SER A 407 -28.82 -2.93 -0.52
CA SER A 407 -29.51 -1.64 -0.64
C SER A 407 -29.43 -0.85 0.67
N PHE A 408 -29.22 0.45 0.57
CA PHE A 408 -29.14 1.37 1.70
C PHE A 408 -30.31 2.36 1.69
N SER A 409 -30.86 2.63 2.87
CA SER A 409 -31.89 3.67 3.06
C SER A 409 -31.67 4.46 4.35
N LEU A 410 -32.07 5.73 4.34
CA LEU A 410 -32.08 6.58 5.53
C LEU A 410 -33.40 6.43 6.29
N ASN A 411 -33.35 6.59 7.60
CA ASN A 411 -34.57 6.75 8.40
C ASN A 411 -35.23 8.13 8.25
N THR A 412 -34.47 9.13 7.79
CA THR A 412 -34.93 10.51 7.54
C THR A 412 -34.13 11.17 6.42
N GLU A 413 -34.79 12.00 5.61
CA GLU A 413 -34.18 12.81 4.54
C GLU A 413 -34.35 14.32 4.83
N VAL A 414 -34.76 14.67 6.06
CA VAL A 414 -34.94 16.07 6.49
C VAL A 414 -33.64 16.84 6.31
N GLY A 415 -33.75 18.08 5.81
CA GLY A 415 -32.60 18.92 5.51
C GLY A 415 -31.84 18.53 4.23
N GLY A 416 -32.31 17.55 3.45
CA GLY A 416 -31.65 17.14 2.21
C GLY A 416 -30.44 16.22 2.42
N ILE A 417 -30.42 15.47 3.53
CA ILE A 417 -29.43 14.41 3.76
C ILE A 417 -29.57 13.37 2.65
N ALA A 418 -28.44 12.93 2.10
CA ALA A 418 -28.42 12.02 0.97
C ALA A 418 -27.42 10.88 1.18
N LEU A 419 -27.70 9.72 0.57
CA LEU A 419 -26.80 8.57 0.50
C LEU A 419 -26.21 8.44 -0.91
N GLN A 420 -24.91 8.12 -0.98
CA GLN A 420 -24.28 7.78 -2.25
C GLN A 420 -23.18 6.72 -2.07
N PRO A 421 -23.26 5.55 -2.73
CA PRO A 421 -24.40 5.05 -3.51
C PRO A 421 -25.55 4.50 -2.63
N THR A 422 -26.78 4.44 -3.15
CA THR A 422 -27.93 3.80 -2.47
C THR A 422 -27.95 2.27 -2.61
N GLN A 423 -27.09 1.69 -3.45
CA GLN A 423 -26.89 0.26 -3.60
C GLN A 423 -25.42 -0.02 -3.92
N ALA A 424 -24.85 -1.07 -3.32
CA ALA A 424 -23.51 -1.54 -3.63
C ALA A 424 -23.37 -3.05 -3.38
N THR A 425 -22.31 -3.65 -3.93
CA THR A 425 -22.00 -5.07 -3.73
C THR A 425 -20.85 -5.26 -2.75
N THR A 426 -20.91 -6.36 -1.98
CA THR A 426 -19.84 -6.71 -1.03
C THR A 426 -18.55 -7.13 -1.73
N ASN A 427 -17.40 -6.81 -1.13
CA ASN A 427 -16.09 -7.27 -1.58
C ASN A 427 -15.77 -8.71 -1.11
N ASP A 428 -14.56 -9.21 -1.40
CA ASP A 428 -14.12 -10.57 -1.03
C ASP A 428 -14.03 -10.81 0.49
N GLN A 429 -14.12 -9.76 1.31
CA GLN A 429 -14.19 -9.84 2.78
C GLN A 429 -15.65 -9.72 3.29
N GLY A 430 -16.64 -9.71 2.39
CA GLY A 430 -18.05 -9.53 2.70
C GLY A 430 -18.41 -8.11 3.11
N VAL A 431 -17.53 -7.11 2.91
CA VAL A 431 -17.78 -5.73 3.34
C VAL A 431 -18.38 -4.91 2.20
N VAL A 432 -19.40 -4.12 2.52
CA VAL A 432 -20.05 -3.14 1.63
C VAL A 432 -20.09 -1.79 2.32
N GLN A 433 -20.07 -0.70 1.55
CA GLN A 433 -20.06 0.67 2.11
C GLN A 433 -20.95 1.63 1.33
N THR A 434 -21.40 2.67 2.02
CA THR A 434 -22.06 3.86 1.45
C THR A 434 -21.57 5.12 2.17
N VAL A 435 -21.82 6.29 1.60
CA VAL A 435 -21.49 7.59 2.21
C VAL A 435 -22.78 8.36 2.47
N ILE A 436 -22.95 8.84 3.69
CA ILE A 436 -23.96 9.84 4.05
C ILE A 436 -23.34 11.22 3.81
N ASN A 437 -24.06 12.08 3.09
CA ASN A 437 -23.77 13.50 3.01
C ASN A 437 -24.78 14.26 3.88
N SER A 438 -24.28 15.15 4.74
CA SER A 438 -25.09 15.99 5.62
C SER A 438 -26.04 16.90 4.84
N GLY A 439 -27.18 17.20 5.44
CA GLY A 439 -28.13 18.20 4.97
C GLY A 439 -27.92 19.57 5.61
N THR A 440 -28.89 20.46 5.45
CA THR A 440 -28.91 21.83 5.98
C THR A 440 -29.53 21.98 7.36
N VAL A 441 -29.97 20.88 7.99
CA VAL A 441 -30.72 20.84 9.25
C VAL A 441 -30.06 19.86 10.22
N ALA A 442 -29.89 20.24 11.48
CA ALA A 442 -29.42 19.34 12.53
C ALA A 442 -30.40 18.20 12.77
N THR A 443 -29.92 16.96 12.77
CA THR A 443 -30.76 15.79 13.03
C THR A 443 -29.92 14.57 13.36
N SER A 444 -30.59 13.52 13.84
CA SER A 444 -29.97 12.22 14.06
C SER A 444 -30.44 11.23 13.00
N VAL A 445 -29.50 10.54 12.37
CA VAL A 445 -29.73 9.69 11.21
C VAL A 445 -29.16 8.28 11.42
N ARG A 446 -29.83 7.29 10.84
CA ARG A 446 -29.37 5.90 10.78
C ARG A 446 -29.50 5.39 9.36
N VAL A 447 -28.53 4.58 8.95
CA VAL A 447 -28.55 3.88 7.66
C VAL A 447 -29.05 2.47 7.90
N THR A 448 -30.10 2.09 7.20
CA THR A 448 -30.55 0.70 7.11
C THR A 448 -29.89 0.06 5.90
N ALA A 449 -29.22 -1.07 6.10
CA ALA A 449 -28.66 -1.90 5.03
C ALA A 449 -29.50 -3.18 4.90
N SER A 450 -29.99 -3.46 3.69
CA SER A 450 -30.81 -4.64 3.38
C SER A 450 -30.20 -5.46 2.26
N VAL A 451 -30.16 -6.77 2.45
CA VAL A 451 -29.59 -7.73 1.49
C VAL A 451 -30.64 -8.04 0.41
N ASP A 452 -30.36 -7.65 -0.83
CA ASP A 452 -31.28 -7.86 -1.95
C ASP A 452 -31.47 -9.36 -2.24
N GLY A 453 -32.72 -9.78 -2.46
CA GLY A 453 -33.08 -11.16 -2.82
C GLY A 453 -33.15 -12.16 -1.65
N SER A 454 -32.95 -11.72 -0.41
CA SER A 454 -33.12 -12.56 0.78
C SER A 454 -34.60 -12.78 1.15
N THR A 455 -34.97 -14.00 1.56
CA THR A 455 -36.31 -14.33 2.07
C THR A 455 -36.22 -15.21 3.33
N PRO A 456 -36.59 -14.71 4.53
CA PRO A 456 -37.06 -13.36 4.85
C PRO A 456 -35.98 -12.28 4.61
N GLU A 457 -36.38 -11.02 4.54
CA GLU A 457 -35.45 -9.90 4.35
C GLU A 457 -34.40 -9.86 5.47
N ILE A 458 -33.12 -9.95 5.10
CA ILE A 458 -31.99 -9.84 6.01
C ILE A 458 -31.52 -8.38 5.97
N SER A 459 -31.75 -7.65 7.06
CA SER A 459 -31.35 -6.25 7.18
C SER A 459 -30.80 -5.91 8.57
N THR A 460 -30.07 -4.80 8.65
CA THR A 460 -29.55 -4.25 9.91
C THR A 460 -29.47 -2.72 9.83
N GLN A 461 -29.28 -2.07 10.98
CA GLN A 461 -29.12 -0.62 11.07
C GLN A 461 -27.73 -0.25 11.59
N SER A 462 -27.22 0.89 11.13
CA SER A 462 -26.03 1.50 11.71
C SER A 462 -26.27 1.95 13.16
N ASN A 463 -25.17 2.29 13.84
CA ASN A 463 -25.23 3.13 15.03
C ASN A 463 -25.81 4.51 14.69
N LEU A 464 -26.13 5.27 15.75
CA LEU A 464 -26.61 6.64 15.62
C LEU A 464 -25.52 7.52 15.01
N LEU A 465 -25.86 8.25 13.96
CA LEU A 465 -25.04 9.30 13.38
C LEU A 465 -25.70 10.64 13.63
N VAL A 466 -24.93 11.64 14.04
CA VAL A 466 -25.47 12.97 14.38
C VAL A 466 -24.98 13.99 13.35
N VAL A 467 -25.92 14.78 12.83
CA VAL A 467 -25.66 15.96 12.00
C VAL A 467 -25.90 17.19 12.88
N SER A 468 -24.88 18.01 13.09
CA SER A 468 -24.94 19.22 13.93
C SER A 468 -24.01 20.29 13.36
N THR A 469 -23.95 21.54 13.84
CA THR A 469 -22.87 22.43 13.35
C THR A 469 -21.52 22.00 13.93
N GLY A 470 -21.53 21.56 15.20
CA GLY A 470 -20.33 21.22 15.96
C GLY A 470 -19.42 22.42 16.24
N ILE A 471 -19.88 23.63 15.93
CA ILE A 471 -19.25 24.93 16.19
C ILE A 471 -19.88 25.48 17.46
N PRO A 472 -19.09 25.99 18.43
CA PRO A 472 -19.68 26.54 19.64
C PRO A 472 -20.48 27.81 19.36
N ASP A 473 -21.64 27.94 20.00
CA ASP A 473 -22.40 29.18 20.06
C ASP A 473 -22.13 29.93 21.38
N GLN A 474 -22.51 31.20 21.45
CA GLN A 474 -22.22 32.04 22.62
C GLN A 474 -23.09 31.70 23.84
N ASP A 475 -24.38 31.39 23.65
CA ASP A 475 -25.30 31.14 24.76
C ASP A 475 -25.16 29.73 25.35
N SER A 476 -24.40 28.83 24.70
CA SER A 476 -23.99 27.53 25.26
C SER A 476 -22.52 27.45 25.66
N PHE A 477 -21.85 28.59 25.86
CA PHE A 477 -20.50 28.65 26.45
C PHE A 477 -20.58 28.92 27.96
N SER A 478 -20.03 28.03 28.79
CA SER A 478 -19.92 28.26 30.24
C SER A 478 -18.55 27.93 30.81
N LEU A 479 -18.20 28.62 31.89
CA LEU A 479 -16.95 28.46 32.63
C LEU A 479 -17.23 28.18 34.10
N SER A 480 -16.47 27.27 34.71
CA SER A 480 -16.63 26.87 36.11
C SER A 480 -15.27 26.61 36.76
N ALA A 481 -15.18 26.76 38.09
CA ALA A 481 -13.99 26.49 38.88
C ALA A 481 -14.30 25.50 40.00
N GLU A 482 -13.33 24.64 40.35
CA GLU A 482 -13.45 23.70 41.46
C GLU A 482 -13.65 24.42 42.81
N VAL A 483 -12.90 25.49 43.03
CA VAL A 483 -12.97 26.38 44.20
C VAL A 483 -12.92 27.81 43.69
N LEU A 484 -13.72 28.72 44.25
CA LEU A 484 -13.78 30.12 43.83
C LEU A 484 -12.89 31.06 44.65
N ASN A 485 -12.45 30.63 45.83
CA ASN A 485 -11.68 31.40 46.81
C ASN A 485 -10.54 30.52 47.34
N ALA A 486 -9.45 30.48 46.59
CA ALA A 486 -8.31 29.63 46.86
C ALA A 486 -7.36 30.30 47.86
N GLU A 487 -6.71 29.52 48.72
CA GLU A 487 -5.65 30.02 49.64
C GLU A 487 -4.39 30.38 48.85
N GLY A 488 -4.47 31.51 48.16
CA GLY A 488 -3.58 31.86 47.07
C GLY A 488 -2.84 33.17 47.30
N TRP A 489 -3.31 34.08 48.17
CA TRP A 489 -2.68 35.40 48.35
C TRP A 489 -1.29 35.32 48.99
N ASP A 490 -1.15 34.54 50.06
CA ASP A 490 0.11 34.44 50.81
C ASP A 490 1.02 33.31 50.31
N TYR A 491 0.53 32.47 49.39
CA TYR A 491 1.22 31.28 48.93
C TYR A 491 1.21 31.15 47.41
N ASP A 492 2.36 30.84 46.84
CA ASP A 492 2.46 30.41 45.46
C ASP A 492 2.18 28.90 45.34
N GLY A 493 1.70 28.48 44.16
CA GLY A 493 1.49 27.07 43.82
C GLY A 493 0.14 26.46 44.23
N THR A 494 -0.81 27.24 44.75
CA THR A 494 -2.17 26.76 44.99
C THR A 494 -2.88 26.57 43.65
N GLN A 495 -3.32 25.35 43.37
CA GLN A 495 -3.91 25.00 42.09
C GLN A 495 -5.44 24.91 42.18
N VAL A 496 -6.12 25.35 41.12
CA VAL A 496 -7.57 25.24 40.94
C VAL A 496 -7.85 24.78 39.51
N VAL A 497 -8.68 23.76 39.36
CA VAL A 497 -9.15 23.32 38.04
C VAL A 497 -10.25 24.25 37.55
N ILE A 498 -10.07 24.79 36.34
CA ILE A 498 -11.04 25.59 35.60
C ILE A 498 -11.57 24.74 34.44
N THR A 499 -12.89 24.62 34.32
CA THR A 499 -13.56 23.78 33.32
C THR A 499 -14.45 24.63 32.41
N ALA A 500 -14.17 24.59 31.12
CA ALA A 500 -15.02 25.17 30.07
C ALA A 500 -15.94 24.09 29.49
N ARG A 501 -17.22 24.44 29.27
CA ARG A 501 -18.23 23.59 28.62
C ARG A 501 -18.84 24.36 27.46
N LEU A 502 -18.82 23.74 26.28
CA LEU A 502 -19.21 24.33 25.02
C LEU A 502 -20.23 23.41 24.34
N ALA A 503 -21.32 24.00 23.86
CA ALA A 503 -22.28 23.35 22.99
C ALA A 503 -22.48 24.17 21.71
N ASP A 504 -23.10 23.58 20.71
CA ASP A 504 -23.50 24.25 19.48
C ASP A 504 -24.88 24.91 19.59
N ALA A 505 -25.32 25.57 18.50
CA ALA A 505 -26.64 26.21 18.34
C ALA A 505 -27.86 25.35 18.73
N TYR A 506 -27.69 24.04 18.86
CA TYR A 506 -28.73 23.08 19.22
C TYR A 506 -28.51 22.48 20.61
N ASN A 507 -27.62 23.06 21.41
CA ASN A 507 -27.20 22.60 22.73
C ASN A 507 -26.59 21.19 22.72
N ASN A 508 -26.02 20.75 21.58
CA ASN A 508 -25.25 19.51 21.53
C ASN A 508 -23.77 19.80 21.83
N PRO A 509 -23.04 18.88 22.49
CA PRO A 509 -21.61 19.06 22.70
C PRO A 509 -20.88 19.36 21.39
N VAL A 510 -20.00 20.36 21.40
CA VAL A 510 -19.15 20.65 20.23
C VAL A 510 -18.25 19.46 19.90
N ASN A 511 -17.73 19.46 18.67
CA ASN A 511 -16.82 18.43 18.20
C ASN A 511 -15.61 18.27 19.14
N ASP A 512 -15.12 17.03 19.26
CA ASP A 512 -13.87 16.76 19.95
C ASP A 512 -12.72 17.45 19.19
N GLY A 513 -11.81 18.09 19.95
CA GLY A 513 -10.70 18.84 19.38
C GLY A 513 -10.93 20.35 19.22
N THR A 514 -12.13 20.87 19.52
CA THR A 514 -12.38 22.32 19.57
C THR A 514 -11.47 22.96 20.64
N ALA A 515 -10.67 23.94 20.22
CA ALA A 515 -9.70 24.59 21.09
C ALA A 515 -10.34 25.73 21.89
N VAL A 516 -10.03 25.79 23.19
CA VAL A 516 -10.39 26.90 24.07
C VAL A 516 -9.11 27.54 24.57
N SER A 517 -9.02 28.87 24.49
CA SER A 517 -7.90 29.67 24.99
C SER A 517 -8.29 30.36 26.28
N PHE A 518 -7.33 30.52 27.21
CA PHE A 518 -7.58 31.12 28.52
C PHE A 518 -6.61 32.27 28.78
N THR A 519 -7.13 33.33 29.38
CA THR A 519 -6.37 34.49 29.83
C THR A 519 -6.82 34.87 31.24
N THR A 520 -5.88 35.38 32.06
CA THR A 520 -6.16 35.90 33.40
C THR A 520 -5.21 37.02 33.74
N GLU A 521 -5.64 37.98 34.54
CA GLU A 521 -4.83 39.08 35.06
C GLU A 521 -4.12 38.76 36.38
N GLY A 522 -4.46 37.63 37.01
CA GLY A 522 -3.91 37.20 38.29
C GLY A 522 -3.47 35.74 38.31
N GLY A 523 -2.28 35.46 38.85
CA GLY A 523 -1.72 34.11 38.89
C GLY A 523 -1.20 33.63 37.54
N SER A 524 -1.20 32.31 37.33
CA SER A 524 -0.83 31.67 36.07
C SER A 524 -1.87 30.64 35.67
N ILE A 525 -2.27 30.63 34.40
CA ILE A 525 -3.21 29.65 33.85
C ILE A 525 -2.59 28.94 32.65
N GLU A 526 -2.91 27.65 32.48
CA GLU A 526 -2.53 26.96 31.24
C GLU A 526 -3.24 27.63 30.05
N PRO A 527 -2.53 27.86 28.92
CA PRO A 527 -2.99 28.79 27.89
C PRO A 527 -4.18 28.26 27.08
N SER A 528 -4.34 26.95 26.99
CA SER A 528 -5.37 26.34 26.15
C SER A 528 -5.61 24.87 26.47
N CYS A 529 -6.74 24.36 26.00
CA CYS A 529 -7.13 22.95 26.02
C CYS A 529 -7.87 22.58 24.73
N GLN A 530 -8.24 21.31 24.57
CA GLN A 530 -9.17 20.84 23.55
C GLN A 530 -10.34 20.11 24.17
N THR A 531 -11.53 20.27 23.59
CA THR A 531 -12.76 19.62 24.06
C THR A 531 -12.73 18.11 23.84
N VAL A 532 -13.28 17.39 24.82
CA VAL A 532 -13.75 16.00 24.68
C VAL A 532 -15.18 15.98 25.18
N LYS A 533 -16.13 15.59 24.33
CA LYS A 533 -17.57 15.64 24.58
C LYS A 533 -18.02 17.03 25.06
N GLY A 534 -17.57 18.07 24.35
CA GLY A 534 -17.90 19.47 24.63
C GLY A 534 -17.34 20.03 25.94
N THR A 535 -16.41 19.35 26.60
CA THR A 535 -15.79 19.84 27.85
C THR A 535 -14.28 19.87 27.73
N CYS A 536 -13.64 20.88 28.29
CA CYS A 536 -12.20 20.89 28.52
C CYS A 536 -11.87 21.42 29.92
N SER A 537 -10.65 21.21 30.41
CA SER A 537 -10.20 21.86 31.65
C SER A 537 -8.74 22.27 31.59
N VAL A 538 -8.40 23.32 32.34
CA VAL A 538 -7.05 23.85 32.55
C VAL A 538 -6.81 24.09 34.04
N THR A 539 -5.55 24.14 34.44
CA THR A 539 -5.16 24.45 35.82
C THR A 539 -4.75 25.91 35.96
N TRP A 540 -5.44 26.63 36.83
CA TRP A 540 -4.97 27.92 37.37
C TRP A 540 -4.09 27.68 38.60
N THR A 541 -3.02 28.46 38.74
CA THR A 541 -2.04 28.37 39.83
C THR A 541 -1.77 29.74 40.43
N SER A 542 -1.84 29.86 41.75
CA SER A 542 -1.52 31.10 42.47
C SER A 542 -0.04 31.44 42.33
N GLN A 543 0.25 32.68 41.94
CA GLN A 543 1.59 33.28 41.89
C GLN A 543 1.43 34.77 41.54
N ASN A 544 2.53 35.50 41.35
CA ASN A 544 2.47 36.82 40.73
C ASN A 544 2.06 36.73 39.24
N PRO A 545 1.28 37.68 38.72
CA PRO A 545 0.78 38.91 39.39
C PRO A 545 -0.36 38.65 40.38
N ARG A 546 -0.45 39.50 41.41
CA ARG A 546 -1.54 39.50 42.41
C ARG A 546 -2.38 40.75 42.18
N PRO A 547 -3.69 40.62 41.87
CA PRO A 547 -4.58 41.74 41.61
C PRO A 547 -4.56 42.74 42.76
N ASP A 548 -4.26 43.99 42.43
CA ASP A 548 -4.10 45.09 43.37
C ASP A 548 -5.45 45.61 43.89
N GLY A 549 -5.46 46.28 45.04
CA GLY A 549 -6.64 46.89 45.61
C GLY A 549 -6.44 47.38 47.03
N ASN A 550 -7.44 48.10 47.55
CA ASN A 550 -7.39 48.67 48.89
C ASN A 550 -7.39 47.60 49.98
N SER A 551 -6.62 47.82 51.04
CA SER A 551 -6.56 46.96 52.22
C SER A 551 -7.34 47.56 53.41
N LEU A 552 -7.82 46.70 54.32
CA LEU A 552 -8.50 47.12 55.55
C LEU A 552 -7.63 48.02 56.45
N PHE A 553 -6.31 48.01 56.27
CA PHE A 553 -5.34 48.76 57.08
C PHE A 553 -4.66 49.91 56.32
N ASP A 554 -5.20 50.31 55.17
CA ASP A 554 -4.75 51.53 54.49
C ASP A 554 -5.06 52.79 55.34
N ASN A 555 -4.73 53.98 54.82
CA ASN A 555 -4.67 55.26 55.57
C ASN A 555 -5.92 55.64 56.41
N VAL A 556 -7.04 54.92 56.25
CA VAL A 556 -8.18 54.90 57.18
C VAL A 556 -8.45 53.44 57.53
N ALA A 557 -8.35 53.08 58.82
CA ALA A 557 -8.65 51.72 59.27
C ALA A 557 -10.15 51.43 59.05
N HIS A 558 -10.43 50.39 58.29
CA HIS A 558 -11.78 49.91 58.04
C HIS A 558 -11.99 48.56 58.73
N GLU A 559 -13.20 48.34 59.21
CA GLU A 559 -13.62 47.05 59.76
C GLU A 559 -14.19 46.17 58.64
N PRO A 560 -14.01 44.84 58.69
CA PRO A 560 -14.70 43.89 57.81
C PRO A 560 -16.19 44.18 57.67
N ASN A 561 -16.72 44.08 56.45
CA ASN A 561 -18.13 44.30 56.16
C ASN A 561 -18.63 43.31 55.11
N ILE A 562 -19.91 42.92 55.21
CA ILE A 562 -20.56 42.06 54.21
C ILE A 562 -20.69 42.73 52.84
N LEU A 563 -20.64 44.06 52.75
CA LEU A 563 -20.77 44.79 51.50
C LEU A 563 -19.40 45.05 50.84
N PRO A 564 -19.33 45.19 49.51
CA PRO A 564 -18.11 45.55 48.79
C PRO A 564 -17.81 47.05 48.88
N PHE A 565 -17.39 47.52 50.05
CA PHE A 565 -17.21 48.95 50.33
C PHE A 565 -15.77 49.47 50.11
N MET A 566 -14.81 48.58 49.82
CA MET A 566 -13.41 48.94 49.58
C MET A 566 -13.20 49.73 48.28
N GLY A 567 -14.18 49.72 47.37
CA GLY A 567 -14.07 50.32 46.04
C GLY A 567 -13.17 49.51 45.10
N GLN A 568 -13.18 49.88 43.83
CA GLN A 568 -12.29 49.29 42.83
C GLN A 568 -10.89 49.96 42.84
N SER A 569 -9.82 49.25 42.47
CA SER A 569 -9.77 47.84 42.05
C SER A 569 -10.04 46.87 43.21
N TYR A 570 -10.73 45.76 42.92
CA TYR A 570 -11.06 44.77 43.94
C TYR A 570 -9.86 43.86 44.23
N GLY A 571 -9.13 44.18 45.31
CA GLY A 571 -7.92 43.45 45.68
C GLY A 571 -8.14 41.95 45.83
N GLY A 572 -7.19 41.16 45.35
CA GLY A 572 -7.22 39.70 45.45
C GLY A 572 -8.20 38.99 44.50
N ARG A 573 -8.84 39.66 43.56
CA ARG A 573 -9.77 39.06 42.60
C ARG A 573 -9.16 38.98 41.21
N ALA A 574 -9.15 37.78 40.63
CA ALA A 574 -8.63 37.50 39.30
C ALA A 574 -9.76 36.95 38.41
N THR A 575 -10.11 37.70 37.39
CA THR A 575 -10.92 37.28 36.27
C THR A 575 -10.13 36.28 35.41
N ILE A 576 -10.83 35.25 34.98
CA ILE A 576 -10.35 34.28 34.01
C ILE A 576 -11.33 34.30 32.87
N THR A 577 -10.87 34.67 31.69
CA THR A 577 -11.67 34.69 30.46
C THR A 577 -11.24 33.53 29.58
N ALA A 578 -12.20 32.71 29.18
CA ALA A 578 -12.02 31.64 28.22
C ALA A 578 -12.69 32.03 26.90
N THR A 579 -12.01 31.81 25.78
CA THR A 579 -12.54 32.06 24.43
C THR A 579 -12.36 30.87 23.51
N ALA A 580 -13.28 30.71 22.56
CA ALA A 580 -13.15 29.77 21.45
C ALA A 580 -13.62 30.44 20.15
N ILE A 581 -13.21 29.89 19.01
CA ILE A 581 -13.75 30.32 17.71
C ILE A 581 -15.12 29.66 17.57
N GLY A 582 -16.16 30.50 17.49
CA GLY A 582 -17.54 30.07 17.41
C GLY A 582 -18.39 31.03 16.61
N GLU A 583 -19.68 31.00 16.87
CA GLU A 583 -20.66 31.91 16.29
C GLU A 583 -21.52 32.58 17.37
N GLU A 584 -22.13 33.71 17.00
CA GLU A 584 -23.18 34.28 17.85
C GLU A 584 -24.35 33.31 17.99
N ALA A 585 -25.12 33.50 19.05
CA ALA A 585 -26.40 32.84 19.21
C ALA A 585 -27.49 33.64 18.47
N PHE A 586 -28.62 33.02 18.15
CA PHE A 586 -29.76 33.73 17.59
C PHE A 586 -31.09 33.09 18.03
N PRO A 587 -32.19 33.87 18.07
CA PRO A 587 -33.50 33.32 18.36
C PRO A 587 -34.09 32.63 17.12
N ASP A 588 -34.13 31.29 17.14
CA ASP A 588 -34.85 30.50 16.13
C ASP A 588 -36.35 30.42 16.48
N LEU A 589 -37.13 31.39 15.98
CA LEU A 589 -38.55 31.52 16.32
C LEU A 589 -39.42 30.54 15.52
N ASN A 590 -38.91 30.00 14.42
CA ASN A 590 -39.66 29.14 13.52
C ASN A 590 -39.20 27.67 13.52
N GLY A 591 -38.09 27.37 14.23
CA GLY A 591 -37.58 26.02 14.47
C GLY A 591 -36.87 25.39 13.28
N ASN A 592 -36.38 26.20 12.32
CA ASN A 592 -35.68 25.69 11.14
C ASN A 592 -34.16 25.60 11.31
N GLY A 593 -33.64 26.04 12.46
CA GLY A 593 -32.22 26.03 12.80
C GLY A 593 -31.39 27.04 12.01
N ARG A 594 -31.98 28.11 11.48
CA ARG A 594 -31.27 29.16 10.74
C ARG A 594 -31.76 30.55 11.13
N PHE A 595 -30.86 31.52 11.09
CA PHE A 595 -31.20 32.91 11.33
C PHE A 595 -31.93 33.50 10.12
N ASP A 596 -33.20 33.83 10.29
CA ASP A 596 -34.08 34.37 9.27
C ASP A 596 -34.30 35.88 9.40
N ALA A 597 -34.67 36.51 8.27
CA ALA A 597 -34.99 37.94 8.23
C ALA A 597 -36.13 38.34 9.19
N SER A 598 -37.05 37.42 9.51
CA SER A 598 -38.12 37.65 10.49
C SER A 598 -37.65 37.72 11.94
N GLU A 599 -36.42 37.28 12.23
CA GLU A 599 -35.88 37.13 13.60
C GLU A 599 -34.95 38.28 13.97
N MET A 600 -34.59 39.15 13.02
CA MET A 600 -33.70 40.30 13.23
C MET A 600 -34.13 41.21 14.39
N THR A 601 -35.44 41.40 14.60
CA THR A 601 -35.91 42.21 15.73
C THR A 601 -35.68 41.54 17.08
N ALA A 602 -35.82 40.21 17.14
CA ALA A 602 -35.58 39.43 18.34
C ALA A 602 -34.08 39.28 18.64
N PHE A 603 -33.24 39.21 17.60
CA PHE A 603 -31.78 39.15 17.69
C PHE A 603 -31.18 40.37 18.40
N LEU A 604 -31.77 41.57 18.27
CA LEU A 604 -31.32 42.75 19.02
C LEU A 604 -31.64 42.72 20.52
N GLY A 605 -32.29 41.65 21.00
CA GLY A 605 -32.60 41.41 22.40
C GLY A 605 -31.57 40.52 23.11
N ASN A 606 -32.05 39.83 24.14
CA ASN A 606 -31.22 38.95 24.97
C ASN A 606 -31.67 37.49 24.84
N ASP A 607 -30.71 36.59 25.06
CA ASP A 607 -30.89 35.15 25.19
C ASP A 607 -31.65 34.77 26.48
N VAL A 608 -31.78 33.46 26.71
CA VAL A 608 -32.42 32.90 27.90
C VAL A 608 -31.64 33.15 29.20
N GLY A 609 -30.33 33.39 29.11
CA GLY A 609 -29.44 33.77 30.21
C GLY A 609 -29.45 35.27 30.51
N GLY A 610 -30.17 36.07 29.71
CA GLY A 610 -30.23 37.52 29.82
C GLY A 610 -29.03 38.24 29.19
N GLN A 611 -28.19 37.56 28.42
CA GLN A 611 -27.07 38.14 27.68
C GLN A 611 -27.50 38.53 26.25
N PRO A 612 -26.93 39.58 25.64
CA PRO A 612 -27.25 39.95 24.26
C PRO A 612 -26.87 38.83 23.26
N TYR A 613 -27.68 38.63 22.22
CA TYR A 613 -27.30 37.73 21.11
C TYR A 613 -26.17 38.32 20.26
N ASP A 614 -26.25 39.63 20.00
CA ASP A 614 -25.30 40.43 19.23
C ASP A 614 -24.14 40.88 20.14
N LEU A 615 -22.92 40.48 19.80
CA LEU A 615 -21.77 40.53 20.70
C LEU A 615 -20.80 41.66 20.35
N ASP A 616 -20.32 42.31 21.40
CA ASP A 616 -19.08 43.07 21.33
C ASP A 616 -17.88 42.10 21.34
N GLU A 617 -16.68 42.61 21.03
CA GLU A 617 -15.45 41.84 21.18
C GLU A 617 -15.19 41.38 22.63
N ALA A 618 -14.39 40.32 22.74
CA ALA A 618 -14.01 39.76 24.02
C ALA A 618 -12.85 40.57 24.65
N PHE A 619 -12.84 40.67 25.97
CA PHE A 619 -11.74 41.26 26.74
C PHE A 619 -11.69 40.63 28.14
N VAL A 620 -10.56 40.79 28.82
CA VAL A 620 -10.42 40.41 30.24
C VAL A 620 -10.86 41.60 31.08
N ASP A 621 -11.99 41.46 31.77
CA ASP A 621 -12.61 42.48 32.63
C ASP A 621 -11.94 42.47 34.02
N HIS A 622 -10.98 43.37 34.23
CA HIS A 622 -10.13 43.36 35.42
C HIS A 622 -10.84 43.93 36.64
N ASN A 623 -11.80 44.82 36.44
CA ASN A 623 -12.46 45.55 37.51
C ASN A 623 -13.92 45.10 37.73
N GLU A 624 -14.40 44.14 36.92
CA GLU A 624 -15.73 43.53 37.00
C GLU A 624 -16.86 44.54 36.69
N ASP A 625 -16.62 45.53 35.82
CA ASP A 625 -17.61 46.55 35.45
C ASP A 625 -18.30 46.30 34.08
N GLY A 626 -17.79 45.36 33.29
CA GLY A 626 -18.31 44.99 31.97
C GLY A 626 -18.03 45.99 30.86
N VAL A 627 -17.10 46.94 31.03
CA VAL A 627 -16.76 47.99 30.06
C VAL A 627 -15.27 47.96 29.74
N PHE A 628 -14.92 47.76 28.46
CA PHE A 628 -13.53 47.85 27.99
C PHE A 628 -13.02 49.30 27.95
N ASN A 629 -12.74 49.87 29.12
CA ASN A 629 -12.40 51.27 29.30
C ASN A 629 -10.91 51.66 29.06
N PRO A 630 -10.04 50.83 28.44
CA PRO A 630 -8.87 51.36 27.71
C PRO A 630 -9.26 52.16 26.46
N GLN A 631 -10.43 51.87 25.87
CA GLN A 631 -10.92 52.53 24.66
C GLN A 631 -12.33 53.11 24.80
N MET A 632 -13.17 52.56 25.68
CA MET A 632 -14.52 53.04 25.94
C MET A 632 -14.57 54.06 27.09
N ALA A 633 -15.53 54.98 27.02
CA ALA A 633 -15.80 55.91 28.11
C ALA A 633 -16.82 55.34 29.10
N GLY A 634 -16.74 55.75 30.38
CA GLY A 634 -17.76 55.43 31.39
C GLY A 634 -17.50 54.17 32.23
N GLY A 635 -16.34 53.53 32.08
CA GLY A 635 -15.91 52.49 33.00
C GLY A 635 -15.33 53.06 34.31
N GLU A 636 -15.18 52.16 35.27
CA GLU A 636 -14.71 52.39 36.63
C GLU A 636 -13.17 52.22 36.74
N THR A 637 -12.60 52.58 37.89
CA THR A 637 -11.13 52.53 38.09
C THR A 637 -10.60 51.09 38.05
N GLY A 638 -9.44 50.86 37.44
CA GLY A 638 -8.80 49.55 37.37
C GLY A 638 -8.94 48.86 36.02
N GLY A 639 -9.86 49.33 35.17
CA GLY A 639 -10.02 48.80 33.82
C GLY A 639 -9.04 49.40 32.79
N GLU A 640 -8.23 50.41 33.15
CA GLU A 640 -7.30 51.07 32.22
C GLU A 640 -6.21 50.13 31.65
N ASN A 641 -6.03 48.96 32.27
CA ASN A 641 -5.05 47.95 31.88
C ASN A 641 -5.69 46.66 31.34
N GLU A 642 -6.97 46.68 31.01
CA GLU A 642 -7.66 45.51 30.44
C GLU A 642 -7.07 45.10 29.10
N THR A 643 -7.15 43.80 28.82
CA THR A 643 -6.57 43.22 27.61
C THR A 643 -7.66 42.88 26.60
N LEU A 644 -7.55 43.48 25.41
CA LEU A 644 -8.41 43.18 24.26
C LEU A 644 -8.11 41.77 23.71
N ILE A 645 -9.16 41.00 23.43
CA ILE A 645 -9.09 39.75 22.69
C ILE A 645 -9.65 40.01 21.29
N ASP A 646 -8.80 40.63 20.48
CA ASP A 646 -9.10 41.17 19.15
C ASP A 646 -9.28 40.05 18.12
N PHE A 647 -10.52 39.89 17.61
CA PHE A 647 -10.83 38.80 16.67
C PHE A 647 -10.28 39.07 15.28
N ASN A 648 -10.27 40.34 14.84
CA ASN A 648 -9.94 40.72 13.47
C ASN A 648 -8.53 41.37 13.33
N SER A 649 -7.81 41.50 14.45
CA SER A 649 -6.46 42.06 14.55
C SER A 649 -6.35 43.54 14.13
N ASN A 650 -7.40 44.35 14.30
CA ASN A 650 -7.41 45.77 13.95
C ASN A 650 -6.90 46.70 15.10
N GLY A 651 -6.75 46.18 16.31
CA GLY A 651 -6.32 46.88 17.53
C GLY A 651 -7.38 47.80 18.17
N VAL A 652 -8.63 47.72 17.74
CA VAL A 652 -9.76 48.57 18.14
C VAL A 652 -10.85 47.67 18.71
N PHE A 653 -11.41 48.03 19.86
CA PHE A 653 -12.56 47.32 20.42
C PHE A 653 -13.80 47.55 19.55
N ASP A 654 -14.23 46.51 18.86
CA ASP A 654 -15.43 46.55 18.04
C ASP A 654 -16.68 46.28 18.90
N THR A 655 -17.61 47.23 18.86
CA THR A 655 -18.95 47.05 19.43
C THR A 655 -19.83 46.27 18.46
N LYS A 656 -20.82 45.57 19.00
CA LYS A 656 -21.85 44.83 18.28
C LYS A 656 -22.46 45.63 17.12
N ASP A 657 -22.65 44.97 15.98
CA ASP A 657 -22.96 45.62 14.70
C ASP A 657 -24.39 45.38 14.20
N GLY A 658 -25.20 44.65 14.98
CA GLY A 658 -26.56 44.28 14.64
C GLY A 658 -26.65 43.20 13.56
N LYS A 659 -25.54 42.49 13.28
CA LYS A 659 -25.49 41.44 12.26
C LYS A 659 -24.98 40.13 12.83
N TYR A 660 -25.72 39.07 12.52
CA TYR A 660 -25.35 37.72 12.89
C TYR A 660 -24.00 37.30 12.29
N ASN A 661 -23.03 37.06 13.18
CA ASN A 661 -21.68 36.57 12.89
C ASN A 661 -21.61 35.04 13.06
N GLY A 662 -22.25 34.30 12.14
CA GLY A 662 -22.28 32.84 12.18
C GLY A 662 -22.58 32.18 10.84
N VAL A 663 -22.47 30.86 10.80
CA VAL A 663 -22.67 30.05 9.58
C VAL A 663 -24.13 29.64 9.37
N LEU A 664 -24.97 29.79 10.39
CA LEU A 664 -26.39 29.42 10.36
C LEU A 664 -27.32 30.49 9.77
N CYS A 665 -26.82 31.42 8.98
CA CYS A 665 -27.67 32.34 8.22
C CYS A 665 -28.65 31.57 7.29
N SER A 666 -29.84 32.11 7.07
CA SER A 666 -30.80 31.56 6.09
C SER A 666 -30.24 31.57 4.66
N ILE A 667 -30.78 30.69 3.81
CA ILE A 667 -30.37 30.54 2.42
C ILE A 667 -31.58 30.83 1.52
N PRO A 668 -31.56 31.91 0.71
CA PRO A 668 -30.49 32.88 0.53
C PRO A 668 -30.32 33.82 1.74
N ALA A 669 -29.09 34.32 1.94
CA ALA A 669 -28.77 35.26 3.02
C ALA A 669 -29.51 36.61 2.88
N HIS A 670 -29.74 37.29 4.00
CA HIS A 670 -30.35 38.61 4.10
C HIS A 670 -29.41 39.63 4.77
N ASP A 671 -29.82 40.89 4.80
CA ASP A 671 -29.01 42.02 5.29
C ASP A 671 -28.62 41.94 6.78
N GLY A 672 -29.29 41.08 7.55
CA GLY A 672 -28.99 40.82 8.96
C GLY A 672 -27.86 39.82 9.17
N CYS A 673 -27.43 39.13 8.13
CA CYS A 673 -26.28 38.23 8.19
C CYS A 673 -25.01 38.99 7.83
N SER A 674 -23.95 38.79 8.60
CA SER A 674 -22.66 39.37 8.28
C SER A 674 -22.09 38.75 7.00
N SER A 675 -21.66 39.60 6.07
CA SER A 675 -21.03 39.18 4.80
C SER A 675 -19.51 39.17 4.88
N THR A 676 -18.95 39.72 5.96
CA THR A 676 -17.51 39.90 6.18
C THR A 676 -16.96 38.99 7.27
N GLN A 677 -17.80 38.54 8.20
CA GLN A 677 -17.39 37.75 9.37
C GLN A 677 -18.44 36.69 9.70
N THR A 678 -18.09 35.41 9.52
CA THR A 678 -18.99 34.26 9.76
C THR A 678 -18.64 33.48 11.02
N SER A 679 -17.86 34.09 11.91
CA SER A 679 -17.40 33.53 13.19
C SER A 679 -16.90 34.64 14.10
N THR A 680 -16.90 34.41 15.41
CA THR A 680 -16.42 35.36 16.43
C THR A 680 -15.78 34.64 17.62
N ASN A 681 -15.26 35.41 18.58
CA ASN A 681 -14.81 34.88 19.87
C ASN A 681 -16.03 34.65 20.78
N VAL A 682 -16.52 33.42 20.84
CA VAL A 682 -17.44 33.02 21.90
C VAL A 682 -16.66 32.95 23.21
N ARG A 683 -17.28 33.37 24.32
CA ARG A 683 -16.56 33.62 25.57
C ARG A 683 -17.36 33.34 26.83
N ALA A 684 -16.65 33.05 27.91
CA ALA A 684 -17.16 33.20 29.26
C ALA A 684 -16.05 33.64 30.21
N SER A 685 -16.43 34.39 31.24
CA SER A 685 -15.51 34.84 32.29
C SER A 685 -15.95 34.31 33.65
N ILE A 686 -15.00 34.04 34.53
CA ILE A 686 -15.24 33.68 35.94
C ILE A 686 -14.24 34.42 36.82
N VAL A 687 -14.70 34.90 37.97
CA VAL A 687 -13.83 35.58 38.93
C VAL A 687 -13.43 34.63 40.04
N MET A 688 -12.12 34.54 40.25
CA MET A 688 -11.43 33.79 41.30
C MET A 688 -10.94 34.74 42.39
N VAL A 689 -11.08 34.35 43.65
CA VAL A 689 -10.49 35.07 44.79
C VAL A 689 -9.19 34.37 45.19
N MET A 690 -8.08 35.09 45.07
CA MET A 690 -6.83 34.77 45.75
C MET A 690 -6.96 35.20 47.21
N SER A 691 -7.55 34.33 48.03
CA SER A 691 -7.83 34.64 49.43
C SER A 691 -6.56 34.74 50.26
N GLY A 692 -6.54 35.74 51.15
CA GLY A 692 -5.60 35.85 52.26
C GLY A 692 -5.84 34.78 53.32
N SER A 693 -4.77 34.30 53.94
CA SER A 693 -4.81 33.27 54.97
C SER A 693 -5.12 33.87 56.35
N THR A 694 -4.81 35.16 56.55
CA THR A 694 -5.04 35.85 57.82
C THR A 694 -6.48 36.34 57.91
N ALA A 695 -7.24 35.78 58.86
CA ALA A 695 -8.60 36.22 59.16
C ALA A 695 -8.63 37.53 59.96
N ILE A 696 -9.46 38.47 59.53
CA ILE A 696 -9.69 39.76 60.19
C ILE A 696 -11.17 39.82 60.58
N GLY A 697 -11.45 40.18 61.82
CA GLY A 697 -12.81 40.28 62.36
C GLY A 697 -13.23 41.73 62.55
N SER A 698 -14.51 42.01 62.33
CA SER A 698 -15.13 43.26 62.75
C SER A 698 -15.27 43.30 64.27
N ALA A 699 -15.47 44.50 64.81
CA ALA A 699 -16.01 44.64 66.16
C ALA A 699 -17.27 43.76 66.35
N PRO A 700 -17.36 42.97 67.44
CA PRO A 700 -18.50 42.10 67.67
C PRO A 700 -19.76 42.92 67.98
N GLN A 701 -20.91 42.42 67.55
CA GLN A 701 -22.23 42.88 67.95
C GLN A 701 -22.76 41.90 68.99
N ILE A 702 -23.09 42.42 70.18
CA ILE A 702 -23.50 41.61 71.34
C ILE A 702 -24.94 41.99 71.71
N TRP A 703 -25.79 40.99 71.84
CA TRP A 703 -27.15 41.11 72.37
C TRP A 703 -27.28 40.20 73.60
N ASP A 704 -27.24 40.79 74.78
CA ASP A 704 -27.18 40.11 76.06
C ASP A 704 -28.00 40.86 77.14
N ASP A 705 -27.74 40.58 78.43
CA ASP A 705 -28.47 41.17 79.55
C ASP A 705 -27.85 42.50 80.06
N GLY A 706 -26.59 42.77 79.72
CA GLY A 706 -25.85 43.98 80.13
C GLY A 706 -25.51 44.80 78.90
N GLY A 707 -26.20 45.91 78.66
CA GLY A 707 -26.13 46.67 77.40
C GLY A 707 -24.81 47.35 77.01
N ALA A 708 -23.65 46.85 77.47
CA ALA A 708 -22.32 47.14 76.96
C ALA A 708 -22.03 46.32 75.68
N ALA A 709 -21.15 46.81 74.81
CA ALA A 709 -20.86 46.18 73.51
C ALA A 709 -19.48 45.49 73.46
N ASP A 710 -18.72 45.54 74.56
CA ASP A 710 -17.33 45.09 74.68
C ASP A 710 -17.15 43.87 75.59
N GLU A 711 -18.19 43.46 76.31
CA GLU A 711 -18.23 42.24 77.11
C GLU A 711 -19.59 41.55 76.97
N ILE A 712 -19.64 40.24 77.22
CA ILE A 712 -20.85 39.43 77.22
C ILE A 712 -21.33 39.28 78.67
N ASP A 713 -22.39 39.99 79.03
CA ASP A 713 -23.03 39.94 80.34
C ASP A 713 -24.28 39.05 80.30
N ILE A 714 -24.22 37.92 81.02
CA ILE A 714 -25.30 36.93 81.06
C ILE A 714 -25.76 36.72 82.51
N ILE A 715 -27.07 36.84 82.78
CA ILE A 715 -27.62 36.36 84.05
C ILE A 715 -27.57 34.83 84.08
N SER A 716 -27.46 34.23 85.26
CA SER A 716 -27.34 32.77 85.41
C SER A 716 -28.42 32.02 84.61
N GLU A 717 -27.99 31.04 83.80
CA GLU A 717 -28.79 30.29 82.82
C GLU A 717 -29.41 31.09 81.64
N GLY A 718 -29.14 32.39 81.55
CA GLY A 718 -29.49 33.28 80.43
C GLY A 718 -28.68 33.03 79.16
N THR A 719 -28.94 33.81 78.12
CA THR A 719 -28.30 33.65 76.80
C THR A 719 -27.92 34.98 76.18
N ALA A 720 -26.72 35.05 75.61
CA ALA A 720 -26.28 36.16 74.77
C ALA A 720 -26.09 35.70 73.32
N THR A 721 -26.42 36.57 72.36
CA THR A 721 -26.07 36.39 70.94
C THR A 721 -24.87 37.26 70.62
N VAL A 722 -23.88 36.68 69.96
CA VAL A 722 -22.69 37.39 69.46
C VAL A 722 -22.63 37.21 67.95
N SER A 723 -22.54 38.31 67.19
CA SER A 723 -22.22 38.27 65.77
C SER A 723 -20.98 39.10 65.42
N LEU A 724 -20.25 38.69 64.39
CA LEU A 724 -19.16 39.48 63.80
C LEU A 724 -19.02 39.15 62.32
N VAL A 725 -18.48 40.09 61.55
CA VAL A 725 -18.08 39.86 60.16
C VAL A 725 -16.61 39.48 60.13
N ILE A 726 -16.27 38.45 59.37
CA ILE A 726 -14.89 38.01 59.15
C ILE A 726 -14.58 38.18 57.66
N SER A 727 -13.35 38.57 57.32
CA SER A 727 -12.85 38.64 55.94
C SER A 727 -11.33 38.45 55.90
N ASP A 728 -10.76 38.50 54.69
CA ASP A 728 -9.33 38.67 54.50
C ASP A 728 -8.91 40.16 54.44
N LEU A 729 -7.64 40.41 54.13
CA LEU A 729 -7.04 41.75 54.06
C LEU A 729 -7.75 42.74 53.12
N HIS A 730 -8.37 42.28 52.03
CA HIS A 730 -9.04 43.13 51.03
C HIS A 730 -10.55 43.14 51.20
N ASN A 731 -11.04 42.76 52.39
CA ASN A 731 -12.45 42.52 52.65
C ASN A 731 -13.06 41.44 51.74
N GLN A 732 -12.27 40.42 51.36
CA GLN A 732 -12.75 39.30 50.54
C GLN A 732 -12.98 38.04 51.38
N GLN A 733 -13.46 37.01 50.68
CA GLN A 733 -13.68 35.68 51.25
C GLN A 733 -12.36 35.07 51.73
N LEU A 734 -12.36 34.47 52.92
CA LEU A 734 -11.29 33.57 53.34
C LEU A 734 -11.25 32.32 52.46
N PRO A 735 -10.15 31.54 52.46
CA PRO A 735 -10.05 30.36 51.62
C PRO A 735 -11.16 29.34 51.89
N ALA A 736 -11.70 28.75 50.84
CA ALA A 736 -12.71 27.70 50.96
C ALA A 736 -12.18 26.55 51.83
N GLY A 737 -13.01 26.10 52.78
CA GLY A 737 -12.63 25.09 53.77
C GLY A 737 -11.98 25.63 55.04
N THR A 738 -11.80 26.96 55.18
CA THR A 738 -11.41 27.58 56.45
C THR A 738 -12.43 27.26 57.53
N LYS A 739 -11.97 26.82 58.71
CA LYS A 739 -12.81 26.49 59.85
C LYS A 739 -12.89 27.65 60.83
N ILE A 740 -14.07 28.23 60.99
CA ILE A 740 -14.35 29.23 62.01
C ILE A 740 -14.90 28.51 63.24
N SER A 741 -14.21 28.63 64.38
CA SER A 741 -14.55 27.94 65.63
C SER A 741 -14.79 28.93 66.76
N PHE A 742 -15.84 28.67 67.54
CA PHE A 742 -16.24 29.45 68.70
C PHE A 742 -16.09 28.59 69.95
N SER A 743 -15.28 29.04 70.90
CA SER A 743 -15.06 28.34 72.17
C SER A 743 -15.24 29.29 73.35
N ALA A 744 -16.01 28.87 74.35
CA ALA A 744 -16.23 29.63 75.57
C ALA A 744 -15.50 28.96 76.74
N THR A 745 -14.80 29.75 77.55
CA THR A 745 -14.13 29.27 78.78
C THR A 745 -14.99 29.44 80.04
N ALA A 746 -16.09 30.20 79.93
CA ALA A 746 -17.16 30.33 80.91
C ALA A 746 -18.51 30.25 80.17
N GLY A 747 -19.43 29.43 80.64
CA GLY A 747 -20.65 29.14 79.88
C GLY A 747 -20.43 28.09 78.78
N SER A 748 -21.36 28.03 77.83
CA SER A 748 -21.25 27.13 76.68
C SER A 748 -21.87 27.72 75.42
N VAL A 749 -21.23 27.50 74.27
CA VAL A 749 -21.84 27.79 72.97
C VAL A 749 -22.91 26.74 72.69
N VAL A 750 -24.17 27.16 72.65
CA VAL A 750 -25.34 26.27 72.48
C VAL A 750 -25.91 26.27 71.06
N SER A 751 -25.44 27.19 70.22
CA SER A 751 -25.63 27.14 68.76
C SER A 751 -24.58 26.25 68.09
N LYS A 752 -24.57 26.22 66.74
CA LYS A 752 -23.43 25.68 66.00
C LYS A 752 -22.17 26.45 66.39
N SER A 753 -21.14 25.74 66.84
CA SER A 753 -19.87 26.32 67.33
C SER A 753 -18.74 26.26 66.31
N SER A 754 -18.96 25.66 65.14
CA SER A 754 -17.97 25.57 64.07
C SER A 754 -18.62 25.69 62.68
N PHE A 755 -17.97 26.42 61.77
CA PHE A 755 -18.46 26.69 60.42
C PHE A 755 -17.32 26.50 59.41
N ASP A 756 -17.61 25.82 58.31
CA ASP A 756 -16.70 25.73 57.18
C ASP A 756 -17.00 26.89 56.21
N TRP A 757 -15.95 27.58 55.77
CA TRP A 757 -16.06 28.64 54.78
C TRP A 757 -16.38 28.04 53.41
N PRO A 758 -17.45 28.48 52.72
CA PRO A 758 -17.85 27.87 51.46
C PRO A 758 -16.95 28.30 50.29
N SER A 759 -17.03 27.55 49.18
CA SER A 759 -16.52 28.01 47.89
C SER A 759 -17.42 29.14 47.36
N THR A 760 -16.91 30.36 47.27
CA THR A 760 -17.65 31.53 46.77
C THR A 760 -16.69 32.66 46.39
N ASN A 761 -17.05 33.41 45.35
CA ASN A 761 -16.36 34.63 44.93
C ASN A 761 -17.18 35.89 45.28
N TYR A 762 -18.07 35.84 46.27
CA TYR A 762 -18.80 37.02 46.72
C TYR A 762 -17.84 38.12 47.20
N ASN A 763 -18.04 39.35 46.72
CA ASN A 763 -17.19 40.50 47.06
C ASN A 763 -17.65 41.11 48.40
N GLY A 764 -16.89 40.85 49.46
CA GLY A 764 -17.23 41.22 50.84
C GLY A 764 -16.84 40.15 51.87
N GLY A 765 -16.91 40.52 53.15
CA GLY A 765 -16.78 39.59 54.27
C GLY A 765 -18.02 38.72 54.50
N ARG A 766 -17.97 37.89 55.54
CA ARG A 766 -19.07 36.99 55.93
C ARG A 766 -19.40 37.16 57.41
N GLU A 767 -20.68 37.32 57.70
CA GLU A 767 -21.20 37.37 59.07
C GLU A 767 -21.33 35.96 59.67
N PHE A 768 -20.92 35.83 60.94
CA PHE A 768 -21.13 34.65 61.77
C PHE A 768 -21.81 35.06 63.07
N ALA A 769 -22.76 34.25 63.54
CA ALA A 769 -23.46 34.48 64.80
C ALA A 769 -23.54 33.19 65.63
N VAL A 770 -23.32 33.33 66.94
CA VAL A 770 -23.44 32.24 67.92
C VAL A 770 -24.25 32.64 69.14
N LEU A 771 -24.86 31.65 69.78
CA LEU A 771 -25.57 31.80 71.05
C LEU A 771 -24.73 31.20 72.18
N VAL A 772 -24.40 32.03 73.17
CA VAL A 772 -23.67 31.64 74.38
C VAL A 772 -24.67 31.55 75.53
N LYS A 773 -24.72 30.40 76.19
CA LYS A 773 -25.55 30.19 77.38
C LYS A 773 -24.70 30.27 78.64
N GLY A 774 -25.20 31.01 79.62
CA GLY A 774 -24.56 31.11 80.92
C GLY A 774 -24.72 29.85 81.78
N GLU A 775 -23.73 29.61 82.64
CA GLU A 775 -23.80 28.58 83.69
C GLU A 775 -24.76 28.98 84.81
N LYS A 776 -25.02 28.02 85.71
CA LYS A 776 -25.87 28.25 86.89
C LYS A 776 -25.17 29.07 87.97
N ASP A 777 -23.88 28.84 88.16
CA ASP A 777 -23.10 29.55 89.18
C ASP A 777 -22.33 30.70 88.49
N PRO A 778 -22.24 31.89 89.12
CA PRO A 778 -21.49 33.02 88.58
C PRO A 778 -20.03 32.66 88.32
N ASN A 779 -19.53 33.03 87.16
CA ASN A 779 -18.14 32.88 86.77
C ASN A 779 -17.78 33.93 85.70
N SER A 780 -16.51 33.96 85.29
CA SER A 780 -16.05 34.81 84.21
C SER A 780 -15.07 34.05 83.33
N GLY A 781 -15.00 34.43 82.07
CA GLY A 781 -14.15 33.81 81.08
C GLY A 781 -14.11 34.64 79.80
N VAL A 782 -13.90 33.96 78.68
CA VAL A 782 -13.83 34.55 77.35
C VAL A 782 -14.49 33.64 76.31
N LEU A 783 -15.13 34.25 75.32
CA LEU A 783 -15.46 33.64 74.04
C LEU A 783 -14.31 33.91 73.08
N ILE A 784 -13.68 32.85 72.60
CA ILE A 784 -12.61 32.90 71.61
C ILE A 784 -13.19 32.50 70.25
N VAL A 785 -12.94 33.34 69.24
CA VAL A 785 -13.25 33.07 67.85
C VAL A 785 -11.93 32.82 67.11
N GLU A 786 -11.77 31.63 66.56
CA GLU A 786 -10.57 31.22 65.82
C GLU A 786 -10.92 30.86 64.38
N ALA A 787 -10.03 31.18 63.45
CA ALA A 787 -10.11 30.76 62.06
C ALA A 787 -8.88 29.90 61.73
N GLU A 788 -9.10 28.66 61.29
CA GLU A 788 -8.04 27.76 60.79
C GLU A 788 -8.20 27.55 59.29
N THR A 789 -7.23 28.02 58.51
CA THR A 789 -7.22 27.90 57.04
C THR A 789 -6.81 26.49 56.56
N PRO A 790 -7.08 26.11 55.29
CA PRO A 790 -6.69 24.81 54.75
C PRO A 790 -5.20 24.46 54.86
N LYS A 791 -4.29 25.44 54.78
CA LYS A 791 -2.84 25.25 55.00
C LYS A 791 -2.42 25.34 56.47
N GLY A 792 -3.37 25.48 57.40
CA GLY A 792 -3.17 25.35 58.83
C GLY A 792 -2.76 26.62 59.57
N LEU A 793 -2.88 27.81 58.95
CA LEU A 793 -2.73 29.06 59.70
C LEU A 793 -3.95 29.25 60.60
N VAL A 794 -3.70 29.38 61.90
CA VAL A 794 -4.71 29.68 62.92
C VAL A 794 -4.61 31.14 63.32
N THR A 795 -5.70 31.88 63.16
CA THR A 795 -5.84 33.27 63.60
C THR A 795 -6.88 33.39 64.69
N VAL A 796 -6.52 34.00 65.82
CA VAL A 796 -7.51 34.42 66.83
C VAL A 796 -8.16 35.70 66.34
N VAL A 797 -9.39 35.59 65.86
CA VAL A 797 -10.16 36.68 65.22
C VAL A 797 -10.74 37.63 66.26
N ALA A 798 -11.27 37.08 67.34
CA ALA A 798 -11.83 37.85 68.46
C ALA A 798 -11.65 37.10 69.78
N SER A 799 -11.49 37.86 70.86
CA SER A 799 -11.49 37.37 72.23
C SER A 799 -12.38 38.28 73.05
N ILE A 800 -13.59 37.83 73.36
CA ILE A 800 -14.65 38.64 73.95
C ILE A 800 -14.84 38.19 75.40
N PRO A 801 -14.68 39.07 76.40
CA PRO A 801 -14.93 38.73 77.81
C PRO A 801 -16.36 38.22 78.02
N ILE A 802 -16.51 37.22 78.90
CA ILE A 802 -17.79 36.71 79.38
C ILE A 802 -17.87 36.94 80.89
N ASN A 803 -18.96 37.52 81.35
CA ASN A 803 -19.27 37.75 82.74
C ASN A 803 -20.66 37.16 83.05
N ILE A 804 -20.70 36.16 83.93
CA ILE A 804 -21.94 35.51 84.35
C ILE A 804 -22.27 35.96 85.76
N VAL A 805 -23.42 36.61 85.92
CA VAL A 805 -23.87 37.15 87.21
C VAL A 805 -25.08 36.40 87.76
N ASN A 806 -25.25 36.46 89.08
CA ASN A 806 -26.50 36.04 89.69
C ASN A 806 -27.60 37.03 89.34
N ASN A 807 -28.82 36.53 89.16
CA ASN A 807 -30.01 37.35 89.01
C ASN A 807 -30.32 38.17 90.28
#